data_AF-C4JP91-F1
#
_entry.id   AF-C4JP91-F1
#
_cell.length_a   1.000
_cell.length_b   1.000
_cell.length_c   1.000
_cell.angle_alpha   90.00
_cell.angle_beta   90.00
_cell.angle_gamma   90.00
#
_symmetry.space_group_name_H-M   'P 1'
#
loop_
_entity.id
_entity.type
_entity.pdbx_description
1 polymer ?
#
loop_
_entity_poly.entity_id
_entity_poly.type
_entity_poly.pdbx_seq_one_letter_code
_entity_poly.pdbx_strand_id
1 'polypeptide(L)'
;MPRLTRQSTYLSYHGATTPGAGPNPSIDSNYAARNWNFNFSLPEIQKILRKHKVFTVAEGYEMHNLPKFHDLTAYGISEDDELKLWEEEVRRLLDAADMDNPLTLNNGAYRNIDALLGSVDQDGYSKLDRLSMQIVQALSVCVHDSQLLLIEFCPELANFKFFEIGEQKLRNEFDVHERKERYHSSLRLEEGNEECYHALVDYITAVLIRVLLRSAEGPYWQHNCIASVAKHAAKLKVIAFDLAGAISTSLQAASEVRHRMLRQKDSPSMVMPDGDDKESPFERRRKALQGDRSNASLKYFHQIHVFEQSIFALLDAISVNLGSAKRSGLPVDVFEASALIYETYVNGRLTLLCGGRDGSIGITSNPLEIRCATTIFEVCRETLRPLQRSQQTAAADTQFTEIQWKWTDLGQDGNLKGSDSGKILFYNMDSLITALVPFLMMDGKIAFLLNTFLTGASFYTDPTEPVRPFAEIRFIAAFSIRTSAYREKRSGLISETGVCSVPNTPMWARVVATSHCYSPEDKLRRDREKAMERVKEGMDAMSQWTMDEKSIIVPSAWYSWSVLSVCGVLVAGGLAIGLSVETRIRGVDPFNIAIFCWALAGFVMVVAKSVRVENWPWRDFLLGQVVCRSITELHAVTGADAQLILALLLRFESRIQLHTRGPFHTVFSRKADDGFSIDEPMKTSTLIDGGLVFVRVQSLAGPALVSISAGYLGCYNEVAHQGSTEEGSKPICRDLNEVGRWERGSDGLPLLIIFFMFLATTISMASHFFVRVLIVFMASKPTETAKKMLSDPVTTVEDIDYDDLAWDVSDLLFEAWKTSKLLDKTRL
;
A
#
# COMPACT_ATOMS: atom_id res chain seq x y z
N MET A 1 43.17 31.31 -12.25
CA MET A 1 41.85 31.60 -12.85
C MET A 1 41.64 30.59 -13.96
N PRO A 2 40.53 29.83 -13.97
CA PRO A 2 39.17 30.35 -14.10
C PRO A 2 38.17 29.86 -13.03
N ARG A 3 36.99 30.48 -13.09
CA ARG A 3 35.82 30.40 -12.20
C ARG A 3 35.18 29.00 -12.21
N LEU A 4 34.85 28.48 -11.03
CA LEU A 4 33.98 27.31 -10.85
C LEU A 4 32.65 27.76 -10.24
N THR A 5 31.62 27.65 -11.08
CA THR A 5 30.21 27.90 -10.83
C THR A 5 29.61 26.70 -10.06
N ARG A 6 28.81 26.99 -9.02
CA ARG A 6 28.04 26.01 -8.25
C ARG A 6 27.04 25.27 -9.14
N GLN A 7 27.10 23.95 -9.19
CA GLN A 7 26.01 23.09 -9.66
C GLN A 7 25.10 22.75 -8.47
N SER A 8 23.83 23.11 -8.63
CA SER A 8 22.69 22.67 -7.82
C SER A 8 22.07 21.47 -8.54
N THR A 9 22.04 20.33 -7.86
CA THR A 9 21.46 19.08 -8.38
C THR A 9 19.99 19.02 -7.99
N TYR A 10 19.12 19.56 -8.84
CA TYR A 10 17.70 19.21 -8.86
C TYR A 10 17.46 18.24 -10.02
N LEU A 11 16.99 17.04 -9.68
CA LEU A 11 16.52 16.02 -10.62
C LEU A 11 15.27 16.54 -11.34
N SER A 12 15.43 17.04 -12.56
CA SER A 12 14.36 17.15 -13.56
C SER A 12 14.68 16.20 -14.71
N TYR A 13 13.69 15.43 -15.15
CA TYR A 13 13.80 14.52 -16.30
C TYR A 13 12.61 14.76 -17.22
N HIS A 14 12.85 15.50 -18.31
CA HIS A 14 12.23 15.39 -19.65
C HIS A 14 12.93 16.41 -20.56
N GLY A 15 13.79 16.01 -21.52
CA GLY A 15 13.49 15.67 -22.93
C GLY A 15 14.33 16.62 -23.82
N ALA A 16 14.86 16.34 -25.02
CA ALA A 16 14.92 15.20 -25.92
C ALA A 16 16.07 15.45 -26.94
N THR A 17 16.68 14.41 -27.51
CA THR A 17 17.10 14.30 -28.93
C THR A 17 17.70 12.91 -29.19
N THR A 18 17.06 12.12 -30.05
CA THR A 18 17.59 10.90 -30.69
C THR A 18 18.66 11.25 -31.75
N PRO A 19 19.57 10.35 -32.19
CA PRO A 19 19.36 8.90 -32.38
C PRO A 19 20.52 7.97 -31.95
N GLY A 20 20.15 6.73 -31.61
CA GLY A 20 21.12 5.64 -31.39
C GLY A 20 20.52 4.58 -30.47
N ALA A 21 19.92 3.55 -31.05
CA ALA A 21 19.39 2.40 -30.34
C ALA A 21 20.50 1.69 -29.55
N GLY A 22 20.50 1.86 -28.24
CA GLY A 22 21.23 1.05 -27.27
C GLY A 22 20.25 0.64 -26.17
N PRO A 23 20.33 -0.59 -25.63
CA PRO A 23 19.38 -1.07 -24.64
C PRO A 23 19.49 -0.22 -23.37
N ASN A 24 18.35 0.31 -22.90
CA ASN A 24 18.24 0.95 -21.59
C ASN A 24 18.88 0.03 -20.52
N PRO A 25 19.66 0.56 -19.56
CA PRO A 25 20.11 -0.22 -18.42
C PRO A 25 18.87 -0.74 -17.69
N SER A 26 18.68 -2.06 -17.75
CA SER A 26 17.45 -2.73 -17.33
C SER A 26 17.22 -2.58 -15.83
N ILE A 27 16.00 -2.21 -15.47
CA ILE A 27 15.42 -2.30 -14.11
C ILE A 27 15.54 -3.74 -13.52
N ASP A 28 15.92 -4.73 -14.34
CA ASP A 28 16.08 -6.14 -13.98
C ASP A 28 17.26 -6.48 -13.05
N SER A 29 18.25 -5.59 -12.83
CA SER A 29 19.41 -5.95 -11.98
C SER A 29 19.09 -6.06 -10.49
N ASN A 30 17.96 -5.53 -10.03
CA ASN A 30 17.56 -5.51 -8.63
C ASN A 30 16.63 -6.67 -8.24
N TYR A 31 16.29 -7.55 -9.18
CA TYR A 31 15.35 -8.66 -8.95
C TYR A 31 16.01 -10.01 -9.11
N ALA A 32 15.65 -10.92 -8.21
CA ALA A 32 16.08 -12.30 -8.27
C ALA A 32 15.28 -13.08 -9.33
N ALA A 33 15.98 -13.96 -10.06
CA ALA A 33 15.30 -14.99 -10.85
C ALA A 33 14.60 -15.96 -9.90
N ARG A 34 13.41 -16.42 -10.29
CA ARG A 34 12.65 -17.39 -9.48
C ARG A 34 13.33 -18.76 -9.56
N ASN A 35 14.08 -19.09 -8.52
CA ASN A 35 14.58 -20.42 -8.24
C ASN A 35 14.20 -20.76 -6.80
N TRP A 36 13.45 -21.84 -6.64
CA TRP A 36 12.89 -22.20 -5.34
C TRP A 36 13.74 -23.26 -4.62
N ASN A 37 14.97 -23.48 -5.10
CA ASN A 37 15.98 -24.27 -4.40
C ASN A 37 16.66 -23.41 -3.33
N PHE A 38 16.11 -23.43 -2.13
CA PHE A 38 16.68 -22.72 -0.99
C PHE A 38 17.76 -23.58 -0.32
N ASN A 39 18.96 -23.01 -0.13
CA ASN A 39 20.02 -23.65 0.63
C ASN A 39 20.04 -23.07 2.05
N PHE A 40 19.33 -23.70 2.97
CA PHE A 40 19.24 -23.25 4.35
C PHE A 40 20.41 -23.76 5.19
N SER A 41 21.01 -22.87 5.98
CA SER A 41 22.01 -23.25 6.98
C SER A 41 21.39 -23.27 8.37
N LEU A 42 21.09 -24.46 8.90
CA LEU A 42 20.60 -24.61 10.27
C LEU A 42 21.54 -23.95 11.30
N PRO A 43 22.88 -24.07 11.22
CA PRO A 43 23.79 -23.36 12.13
C PRO A 43 23.66 -21.83 12.08
N GLU A 44 23.44 -21.23 10.90
CA GLU A 44 23.27 -19.78 10.78
C GLU A 44 21.93 -19.31 11.36
N ILE A 45 20.86 -20.09 11.17
CA ILE A 45 19.56 -19.80 11.79
C ILE A 45 19.67 -19.90 13.32
N GLN A 46 20.36 -20.93 13.84
CA GLN A 46 20.62 -21.07 15.28
C GLN A 46 21.42 -19.89 15.85
N LYS A 47 22.39 -19.35 15.09
CA LYS A 47 23.10 -18.12 15.46
C LYS A 47 22.14 -16.92 15.57
N ILE A 48 21.17 -16.80 14.67
CA ILE A 48 20.14 -15.75 14.72
C ILE A 48 19.25 -15.90 15.96
N LEU A 49 18.83 -17.12 16.31
CA LEU A 49 18.06 -17.37 17.55
C LEU A 49 18.82 -16.89 18.79
N ARG A 50 20.15 -17.04 18.79
CA ARG A 50 21.05 -16.66 19.88
C ARG A 50 21.62 -15.23 19.79
N LYS A 51 21.12 -14.38 18.87
CA LYS A 51 21.57 -12.97 18.72
C LYS A 51 21.50 -12.16 20.02
N HIS A 52 20.56 -12.48 20.91
CA HIS A 52 20.47 -11.83 22.22
C HIS A 52 21.67 -12.16 23.12
N LYS A 53 22.30 -13.34 22.98
CA LYS A 53 23.51 -13.72 23.72
C LYS A 53 24.75 -13.03 23.17
N VAL A 54 24.89 -12.96 21.85
CA VAL A 54 25.99 -12.29 21.15
C VAL A 54 25.49 -11.62 19.87
N PHE A 55 25.65 -10.30 19.77
CA PHE A 55 25.33 -9.53 18.57
C PHE A 55 26.56 -8.77 18.07
N THR A 56 27.02 -9.13 16.87
CA THR A 56 28.12 -8.46 16.20
C THR A 56 27.63 -7.19 15.50
N VAL A 57 28.10 -6.03 15.94
CA VAL A 57 27.67 -4.72 15.39
C VAL A 57 28.51 -4.35 14.18
N ALA A 58 29.82 -4.58 14.31
CA ALA A 58 30.87 -4.37 13.33
C ALA A 58 32.01 -5.37 13.59
N GLU A 59 32.93 -5.54 12.64
CA GLU A 59 34.07 -6.44 12.78
C GLU A 59 34.88 -6.12 14.05
N GLY A 60 35.04 -7.12 14.93
CA GLY A 60 35.74 -6.98 16.22
C GLY A 60 34.91 -6.31 17.34
N TYR A 61 33.63 -6.02 17.13
CA TYR A 61 32.76 -5.42 18.14
C TYR A 61 31.48 -6.23 18.37
N GLU A 62 31.36 -6.81 19.56
CA GLU A 62 30.24 -7.65 19.98
C GLU A 62 29.54 -7.09 21.23
N MET A 63 28.21 -7.22 21.24
CA MET A 63 27.37 -6.99 22.41
C MET A 63 26.92 -8.31 22.98
N HIS A 64 26.87 -8.39 24.32
CA HIS A 64 26.47 -9.60 25.03
C HIS A 64 25.25 -9.34 25.90
N ASN A 65 24.44 -10.38 26.12
CA ASN A 65 23.31 -10.39 27.06
C ASN A 65 22.29 -9.25 26.81
N LEU A 66 21.89 -9.08 25.56
CA LEU A 66 20.85 -8.14 25.16
C LEU A 66 19.44 -8.67 25.52
N PRO A 67 18.46 -7.77 25.71
CA PRO A 67 17.07 -8.16 25.97
C PRO A 67 16.52 -9.05 24.86
N LYS A 68 15.79 -10.08 25.25
CA LYS A 68 15.32 -11.14 24.38
C LYS A 68 13.86 -10.93 23.99
N PHE A 69 13.61 -10.85 22.69
CA PHE A 69 12.25 -10.92 22.14
C PHE A 69 11.71 -12.35 22.20
N HIS A 70 10.40 -12.48 22.42
CA HIS A 70 9.70 -13.76 22.61
C HIS A 70 10.25 -14.62 23.75
N ASP A 71 10.63 -13.98 24.86
CA ASP A 71 11.06 -14.69 26.07
C ASP A 71 9.94 -15.60 26.62
N LEU A 72 10.25 -16.90 26.72
CA LEU A 72 9.39 -17.94 27.28
C LEU A 72 9.69 -18.20 28.76
N THR A 73 10.80 -17.68 29.30
CA THR A 73 11.17 -17.88 30.71
C THR A 73 10.19 -17.22 31.66
N ALA A 74 9.61 -16.08 31.25
CA ALA A 74 8.50 -15.43 31.93
C ALA A 74 7.25 -16.34 32.08
N TYR A 75 7.13 -17.39 31.27
CA TYR A 75 6.01 -18.32 31.24
C TYR A 75 6.39 -19.72 31.75
N GLY A 76 7.48 -19.82 32.53
CA GLY A 76 7.87 -21.06 33.23
C GLY A 76 8.67 -22.05 32.40
N ILE A 77 9.17 -21.65 31.22
CA ILE A 77 10.06 -22.48 30.39
C ILE A 77 11.52 -22.18 30.74
N SER A 78 12.38 -23.19 30.86
CA SER A 78 13.81 -22.97 31.08
C SER A 78 14.50 -22.41 29.81
N GLU A 79 15.60 -21.66 29.95
CA GLU A 79 16.34 -21.15 28.77
C GLU A 79 16.78 -22.27 27.82
N ASP A 80 17.16 -23.43 28.37
CA ASP A 80 17.61 -24.58 27.59
C ASP A 80 16.46 -25.23 26.82
N ASP A 81 15.29 -25.37 27.45
CA ASP A 81 14.11 -25.95 26.79
C ASP A 81 13.51 -25.00 25.78
N GLU A 82 13.54 -23.70 26.05
CA GLU A 82 13.13 -22.68 25.10
C GLU A 82 13.96 -22.70 23.81
N LEU A 83 15.28 -22.82 23.93
CA LEU A 83 16.14 -22.94 22.76
C LEU A 83 15.86 -24.24 21.99
N LYS A 84 15.60 -25.35 22.69
CA LYS A 84 15.19 -26.61 22.04
C LYS A 84 13.88 -26.43 21.27
N LEU A 85 12.87 -25.81 21.88
CA LEU A 85 11.58 -25.52 21.24
C LEU A 85 11.75 -24.67 19.99
N TRP A 86 12.57 -23.62 20.05
CA TRP A 86 12.87 -22.80 18.87
C TRP A 86 13.58 -23.61 17.78
N GLU A 87 14.53 -24.47 18.14
CA GLU A 87 15.22 -25.33 17.17
C GLU A 87 14.30 -26.39 16.55
N GLU A 88 13.35 -26.94 17.30
CA GLU A 88 12.31 -27.85 16.79
C GLU A 88 11.38 -27.13 15.81
N GLU A 89 10.92 -25.92 16.13
CA GLU A 89 10.13 -25.10 15.21
C GLU A 89 10.90 -24.72 13.95
N VAL A 90 12.21 -24.42 14.06
CA VAL A 90 13.05 -24.19 12.87
C VAL A 90 13.09 -25.43 11.97
N ARG A 91 13.30 -26.63 12.53
CA ARG A 91 13.30 -27.87 11.72
C ARG A 91 11.96 -28.09 11.03
N ARG A 92 10.85 -27.95 11.76
CA ARG A 92 9.50 -28.05 11.19
C ARG A 92 9.27 -27.05 10.05
N LEU A 93 9.69 -25.80 10.21
CA LEU A 93 9.54 -24.77 9.19
C LEU A 93 10.43 -25.01 7.97
N LEU A 94 11.64 -25.58 8.16
CA LEU A 94 12.50 -26.00 7.06
C LEU A 94 11.86 -27.14 6.26
N ASP A 95 11.27 -28.13 6.95
CA ASP A 95 10.53 -29.22 6.30
C ASP A 95 9.31 -28.70 5.55
N ALA A 96 8.61 -27.71 6.12
CA ALA A 96 7.49 -27.05 5.46
C ALA A 96 7.91 -26.16 4.28
N ALA A 97 9.13 -25.62 4.28
CA ALA A 97 9.66 -24.84 3.17
C ALA A 97 9.97 -25.71 1.94
N ASP A 98 10.19 -27.02 2.13
CA ASP A 98 10.36 -27.97 1.04
C ASP A 98 9.09 -28.06 0.18
N MET A 99 9.29 -27.94 -1.13
CA MET A 99 8.21 -27.77 -2.10
C MET A 99 7.60 -29.07 -2.57
N ASP A 100 8.35 -30.15 -2.47
CA ASP A 100 7.89 -31.47 -2.90
C ASP A 100 6.84 -32.03 -1.94
N ASN A 101 6.73 -31.46 -0.73
CA ASN A 101 5.71 -31.80 0.25
C ASN A 101 4.49 -30.87 0.12
N PRO A 102 3.29 -31.36 -0.24
CA PRO A 102 2.08 -30.56 -0.14
C PRO A 102 1.79 -30.25 1.34
N LEU A 103 1.49 -28.99 1.67
CA LEU A 103 1.05 -28.67 3.03
C LEU A 103 -0.39 -29.14 3.23
N THR A 104 -0.61 -29.92 4.28
CA THR A 104 -1.94 -30.20 4.81
C THR A 104 -2.01 -29.74 6.25
N LEU A 105 -3.21 -29.43 6.74
CA LEU A 105 -3.41 -29.16 8.17
C LEU A 105 -2.95 -30.36 9.01
N ASN A 106 -3.26 -31.57 8.53
CA ASN A 106 -2.80 -32.82 9.13
C ASN A 106 -1.49 -33.31 8.49
N ASN A 107 -0.36 -32.68 8.82
CA ASN A 107 0.97 -33.15 8.45
C ASN A 107 1.46 -34.35 9.32
N GLY A 108 0.54 -35.17 9.85
CA GLY A 108 0.83 -36.42 10.57
C GLY A 108 1.28 -36.29 12.03
N ALA A 109 1.52 -35.07 12.53
CA ALA A 109 1.90 -34.85 13.93
C ALA A 109 0.73 -35.02 14.92
N TYR A 110 -0.50 -34.73 14.48
CA TYR A 110 -1.70 -34.75 15.32
C TYR A 110 -2.73 -35.71 14.70
N ARG A 111 -3.12 -36.75 15.45
CA ARG A 111 -4.12 -37.72 14.98
C ARG A 111 -5.54 -37.19 15.19
N ASN A 112 -6.44 -37.50 14.27
CA ASN A 112 -7.90 -37.24 14.35
C ASN A 112 -8.35 -35.77 14.33
N ILE A 113 -7.59 -34.84 13.74
CA ILE A 113 -8.05 -33.43 13.57
C ILE A 113 -9.37 -33.35 12.81
N ASP A 114 -9.55 -34.20 11.80
CA ASP A 114 -10.75 -34.32 10.98
C ASP A 114 -11.99 -34.67 11.83
N ALA A 115 -11.85 -35.58 12.79
CA ALA A 115 -12.92 -35.91 13.73
C ALA A 115 -13.20 -34.79 14.74
N LEU A 116 -12.17 -34.06 15.19
CA LEU A 116 -12.30 -33.00 16.18
C LEU A 116 -12.97 -31.74 15.63
N LEU A 117 -12.58 -31.32 14.42
CA LEU A 117 -13.13 -30.12 13.76
C LEU A 117 -14.46 -30.40 13.05
N GLY A 118 -14.69 -31.65 12.62
CA GLY A 118 -15.97 -32.10 12.09
C GLY A 118 -16.26 -31.63 10.66
N SER A 119 -17.56 -31.45 10.37
CA SER A 119 -18.08 -31.15 9.05
C SER A 119 -18.12 -29.65 8.77
N VAL A 120 -18.27 -29.27 7.49
CA VAL A 120 -18.34 -27.86 7.07
C VAL A 120 -19.75 -27.31 7.33
N ASP A 121 -20.07 -27.18 8.61
CA ASP A 121 -21.33 -26.68 9.13
C ASP A 121 -21.12 -25.53 10.12
N GLN A 122 -22.21 -25.03 10.70
CA GLN A 122 -22.15 -23.95 11.68
C GLN A 122 -21.30 -24.31 12.92
N ASP A 123 -21.26 -25.57 13.36
CA ASP A 123 -20.45 -26.01 14.49
C ASP A 123 -18.96 -26.02 14.13
N GLY A 124 -18.59 -26.61 12.99
CA GLY A 124 -17.22 -26.62 12.48
C GLY A 124 -16.65 -25.21 12.31
N TYR A 125 -17.44 -24.29 11.74
CA TYR A 125 -17.05 -22.88 11.64
C TYR A 125 -16.98 -22.16 13.00
N SER A 126 -17.84 -22.52 13.96
CA SER A 126 -17.78 -21.96 15.32
C SER A 126 -16.54 -22.44 16.07
N LYS A 127 -16.13 -23.70 15.91
CA LYS A 127 -14.87 -24.23 16.46
C LYS A 127 -13.66 -23.52 15.86
N LEU A 128 -13.66 -23.31 14.54
CA LEU A 128 -12.60 -22.55 13.86
C LEU A 128 -12.54 -21.09 14.34
N ASP A 129 -13.68 -20.43 14.53
CA ASP A 129 -13.74 -19.07 15.07
C ASP A 129 -13.13 -19.00 16.48
N ARG A 130 -13.51 -19.94 17.36
CA ARG A 130 -12.95 -20.03 18.72
C ARG A 130 -11.44 -20.23 18.72
N LEU A 131 -10.91 -21.13 17.90
CA LEU A 131 -9.46 -21.34 17.76
C LEU A 131 -8.76 -20.08 17.23
N SER A 132 -9.34 -19.42 16.22
CA SER A 132 -8.78 -18.18 15.67
C SER A 132 -8.70 -17.06 16.73
N MET A 133 -9.74 -16.96 17.58
CA MET A 133 -9.79 -15.98 18.67
C MET A 133 -8.71 -16.26 19.72
N GLN A 134 -8.49 -17.54 20.08
CA GLN A 134 -7.39 -17.93 20.97
C GLN A 134 -6.03 -17.51 20.38
N ILE A 135 -5.81 -17.68 19.07
CA ILE A 135 -4.56 -17.25 18.42
C ILE A 135 -4.42 -15.73 18.46
N VAL A 136 -5.48 -14.98 18.13
CA VAL A 136 -5.48 -13.51 18.17
C VAL A 136 -5.19 -12.99 19.59
N GLN A 137 -5.70 -13.66 20.63
CA GLN A 137 -5.41 -13.32 22.03
C GLN A 137 -3.95 -13.61 22.40
N ALA A 138 -3.43 -14.78 22.04
CA ALA A 138 -2.02 -15.13 22.27
C ALA A 138 -1.06 -14.19 21.51
N LEU A 139 -1.41 -13.78 20.28
CA LEU A 139 -0.69 -12.75 19.52
C LEU A 139 -0.72 -11.39 20.24
N SER A 140 -1.84 -11.04 20.87
CA SER A 140 -1.98 -9.80 21.62
C SER A 140 -1.05 -9.77 22.85
N VAL A 141 -0.83 -10.91 23.50
CA VAL A 141 0.21 -11.06 24.54
C VAL A 141 1.61 -10.87 23.93
N CYS A 142 1.90 -11.53 22.80
CA CYS A 142 3.22 -11.44 22.15
C CYS A 142 3.60 -10.00 21.78
N VAL A 143 2.68 -9.24 21.19
CA VAL A 143 2.94 -7.83 20.84
C VAL A 143 3.04 -6.95 22.08
N HIS A 144 2.21 -7.18 23.09
CA HIS A 144 2.25 -6.43 24.34
C HIS A 144 3.61 -6.59 25.04
N ASP A 145 4.11 -7.82 25.16
CA ASP A 145 5.45 -8.07 25.74
C ASP A 145 6.57 -7.44 24.92
N SER A 146 6.46 -7.50 23.59
CA SER A 146 7.48 -6.92 22.70
C SER A 146 7.52 -5.41 22.82
N GLN A 147 6.36 -4.76 22.90
CA GLN A 147 6.27 -3.31 23.14
C GLN A 147 6.75 -2.94 24.54
N LEU A 148 6.43 -3.75 25.55
CA LEU A 148 6.90 -3.55 26.93
C LEU A 148 8.43 -3.59 27.01
N LEU A 149 9.06 -4.56 26.35
CA LEU A 149 10.51 -4.67 26.24
C LEU A 149 11.10 -3.44 25.53
N LEU A 150 10.48 -2.95 24.46
CA LEU A 150 10.92 -1.73 23.79
C LEU A 150 10.78 -0.50 24.69
N ILE A 151 9.69 -0.37 25.45
CA ILE A 151 9.51 0.74 26.39
C ILE A 151 10.63 0.76 27.44
N GLU A 152 11.01 -0.41 27.95
CA GLU A 152 12.04 -0.54 28.98
C GLU A 152 13.46 -0.29 28.46
N PHE A 153 13.79 -0.81 27.27
CA PHE A 153 15.18 -0.84 26.79
C PHE A 153 15.47 0.05 25.57
N CYS A 154 14.44 0.47 24.82
CA CYS A 154 14.59 1.27 23.59
C CYS A 154 13.32 2.11 23.27
N PRO A 155 12.95 3.07 24.12
CA PRO A 155 11.65 3.77 24.04
C PRO A 155 11.46 4.56 22.75
N GLU A 156 12.53 4.92 22.05
CA GLU A 156 12.49 5.58 20.73
C GLU A 156 11.82 4.72 19.64
N LEU A 157 11.83 3.39 19.80
CA LEU A 157 11.20 2.44 18.89
C LEU A 157 9.87 1.90 19.42
N ALA A 158 9.55 2.17 20.69
CA ALA A 158 8.30 1.73 21.28
C ALA A 158 7.12 2.47 20.65
N ASN A 159 6.11 1.71 20.25
CA ASN A 159 4.84 2.28 19.84
C ASN A 159 3.88 2.26 21.03
N PHE A 160 3.87 3.35 21.79
CA PHE A 160 3.01 3.51 22.98
C PHE A 160 1.52 3.28 22.67
N LYS A 161 1.06 3.65 21.47
CA LYS A 161 -0.33 3.38 21.06
C LYS A 161 -0.59 1.88 20.89
N PHE A 162 0.33 1.12 20.31
CA PHE A 162 0.18 -0.34 20.24
C PHE A 162 0.26 -1.01 21.60
N PHE A 163 1.12 -0.49 22.49
CA PHE A 163 1.15 -0.93 23.88
C PHE A 163 -0.21 -0.69 24.57
N GLU A 164 -0.76 0.52 24.51
CA GLU A 164 -2.05 0.87 25.13
C GLU A 164 -3.23 0.09 24.53
N ILE A 165 -3.29 -0.04 23.20
CA ILE A 165 -4.33 -0.84 22.53
C ILE A 165 -4.21 -2.31 22.93
N GLY A 166 -2.99 -2.85 22.97
CA GLY A 166 -2.74 -4.22 23.43
C GLY A 166 -3.19 -4.42 24.88
N GLU A 167 -2.75 -3.54 25.78
CA GLU A 167 -3.13 -3.56 27.21
C GLU A 167 -4.65 -3.48 27.37
N GLN A 168 -5.30 -2.56 26.65
CA GLN A 168 -6.75 -2.39 26.71
C GLN A 168 -7.50 -3.61 26.14
N LYS A 169 -7.02 -4.20 25.04
CA LYS A 169 -7.60 -5.42 24.47
C LYS A 169 -7.53 -6.58 25.47
N LEU A 170 -6.36 -6.78 26.08
CA LEU A 170 -6.17 -7.80 27.12
C LEU A 170 -7.07 -7.56 28.33
N ARG A 171 -7.21 -6.31 28.81
CA ARG A 171 -8.09 -5.95 29.94
C ARG A 171 -9.59 -6.02 29.63
N ASN A 172 -9.98 -5.79 28.38
CA ASN A 172 -11.37 -5.91 27.95
C ASN A 172 -11.80 -7.37 27.92
N GLU A 173 -10.88 -8.27 27.54
CA GLU A 173 -11.17 -9.69 27.36
C GLU A 173 -10.95 -10.50 28.64
N PHE A 174 -10.12 -10.01 29.57
CA PHE A 174 -9.76 -10.69 30.81
C PHE A 174 -10.03 -9.87 32.07
N ASP A 175 -10.64 -10.50 33.07
CA ASP A 175 -10.75 -9.95 34.41
C ASP A 175 -9.53 -10.32 35.26
N VAL A 176 -8.69 -9.32 35.50
CA VAL A 176 -7.46 -9.47 36.29
C VAL A 176 -7.74 -9.87 37.74
N HIS A 177 -8.89 -9.49 38.30
CA HIS A 177 -9.23 -9.79 39.70
C HIS A 177 -9.77 -11.20 39.87
N GLU A 178 -10.59 -11.67 38.93
CA GLU A 178 -11.17 -13.01 38.97
C GLU A 178 -10.30 -14.08 38.32
N ARG A 179 -9.24 -13.68 37.60
CA ARG A 179 -8.41 -14.53 36.73
C ARG A 179 -9.25 -15.33 35.73
N LYS A 180 -10.27 -14.70 35.15
CA LYS A 180 -11.23 -15.32 34.24
C LYS A 180 -11.51 -14.42 33.04
N GLU A 181 -11.87 -15.03 31.92
CA GLU A 181 -12.33 -14.31 30.72
C GLU A 181 -13.68 -13.62 30.99
N ARG A 182 -13.83 -12.36 30.55
CA ARG A 182 -15.00 -11.51 30.88
C ARG A 182 -16.26 -11.82 30.07
N TYR A 183 -16.13 -12.29 28.84
CA TYR A 183 -17.26 -12.47 27.92
C TYR A 183 -17.49 -13.96 27.60
N HIS A 184 -18.76 -14.36 27.66
CA HIS A 184 -19.30 -15.73 27.70
C HIS A 184 -18.76 -16.76 26.68
N SER A 185 -18.86 -18.04 27.09
CA SER A 185 -18.42 -19.30 26.46
C SER A 185 -16.91 -19.50 26.43
N SER A 186 -16.43 -20.56 27.11
CA SER A 186 -15.02 -20.97 27.09
C SER A 186 -14.49 -20.94 25.66
N LEU A 187 -13.46 -20.14 25.37
CA LEU A 187 -12.85 -20.15 24.03
C LEU A 187 -12.24 -21.52 23.71
N ARG A 188 -11.79 -22.25 24.74
CA ARG A 188 -11.26 -23.62 24.59
C ARG A 188 -12.34 -24.59 24.16
N LEU A 189 -12.06 -25.39 23.14
CA LEU A 189 -12.87 -26.52 22.70
C LEU A 189 -13.02 -27.56 23.82
N GLU A 190 -14.13 -28.31 23.82
CA GLU A 190 -14.42 -29.31 24.85
C GLU A 190 -13.48 -30.52 24.76
N GLU A 191 -13.15 -30.94 23.54
CA GLU A 191 -12.23 -32.04 23.27
C GLU A 191 -11.15 -31.59 22.27
N GLY A 192 -9.92 -32.06 22.48
CA GLY A 192 -8.82 -31.88 21.53
C GLY A 192 -8.39 -30.44 21.25
N ASN A 193 -8.62 -29.50 22.19
CA ASN A 193 -8.33 -28.08 21.97
C ASN A 193 -6.85 -27.84 21.64
N GLU A 194 -5.95 -28.48 22.37
CA GLU A 194 -4.50 -28.27 22.22
C GLU A 194 -3.98 -28.82 20.91
N GLU A 195 -4.45 -30.01 20.51
CA GLU A 195 -4.11 -30.63 19.24
C GLU A 195 -4.60 -29.77 18.06
N CYS A 196 -5.87 -29.33 18.08
CA CYS A 196 -6.42 -28.46 17.05
C CYS A 196 -5.73 -27.09 17.00
N TYR A 197 -5.45 -26.50 18.16
CA TYR A 197 -4.78 -25.20 18.24
C TYR A 197 -3.35 -25.29 17.71
N HIS A 198 -2.56 -26.27 18.16
CA HIS A 198 -1.18 -26.45 17.69
C HIS A 198 -1.13 -26.78 16.21
N ALA A 199 -2.01 -27.66 15.71
CA ALA A 199 -2.10 -27.97 14.29
C ALA A 199 -2.41 -26.72 13.45
N LEU A 200 -3.31 -25.87 13.93
CA LEU A 200 -3.66 -24.63 13.23
C LEU A 200 -2.51 -23.62 13.23
N VAL A 201 -1.81 -23.44 14.36
CA VAL A 201 -0.61 -22.58 14.44
C VAL A 201 0.48 -23.11 13.51
N ASP A 202 0.72 -24.43 13.51
CA ASP A 202 1.70 -25.06 12.64
C ASP A 202 1.39 -24.85 11.18
N TYR A 203 0.13 -25.02 10.81
CA TYR A 203 -0.32 -24.83 9.44
C TYR A 203 -0.23 -23.38 8.98
N ILE A 204 -0.71 -22.42 9.79
CA ILE A 204 -0.63 -20.98 9.48
C ILE A 204 0.82 -20.55 9.30
N THR A 205 1.70 -20.95 10.21
CA THR A 205 3.13 -20.57 10.16
C THR A 205 3.87 -21.27 9.01
N ALA A 206 3.49 -22.50 8.65
CA ALA A 206 4.01 -23.20 7.48
C ALA A 206 3.60 -22.53 6.16
N VAL A 207 2.34 -22.11 6.02
CA VAL A 207 1.89 -21.37 4.84
C VAL A 207 2.57 -20.00 4.77
N LEU A 208 2.67 -19.29 5.91
CA LEU A 208 3.35 -18.00 6.00
C LEU A 208 4.81 -18.10 5.57
N ILE A 209 5.56 -19.11 6.04
CA ILE A 209 6.96 -19.24 5.68
C ILE A 209 7.15 -19.50 4.17
N ARG A 210 6.27 -20.28 3.54
CA ARG A 210 6.29 -20.45 2.07
C ARG A 210 6.09 -19.13 1.34
N VAL A 211 5.16 -18.30 1.80
CA VAL A 211 4.92 -16.98 1.21
C VAL A 211 6.14 -16.06 1.39
N LEU A 212 6.72 -16.02 2.58
CA LEU A 212 7.90 -15.19 2.89
C LEU A 212 9.13 -15.60 2.07
N LEU A 213 9.41 -16.89 1.99
CA LEU A 213 10.57 -17.40 1.25
C LEU A 213 10.43 -17.23 -0.27
N ARG A 214 9.20 -17.13 -0.78
CA ARG A 214 8.90 -16.88 -2.20
C ARG A 214 8.65 -15.41 -2.54
N SER A 215 8.79 -14.50 -1.58
CA SER A 215 8.64 -13.05 -1.83
C SER A 215 9.99 -12.38 -2.13
N ALA A 216 11.08 -12.86 -1.50
CA ALA A 216 12.43 -12.38 -1.74
C ALA A 216 13.52 -13.43 -1.54
N GLU A 217 14.66 -13.20 -2.18
CA GLU A 217 15.90 -13.95 -2.06
C GLU A 217 16.87 -13.23 -1.11
N GLY A 218 17.70 -14.02 -0.43
CA GLY A 218 18.85 -13.55 0.35
C GLY A 218 18.96 -14.30 1.69
N PRO A 219 20.17 -14.74 2.11
CA PRO A 219 20.34 -15.50 3.33
C PRO A 219 19.89 -14.69 4.56
N TYR A 220 20.15 -13.38 4.59
CA TYR A 220 19.62 -12.51 5.63
C TYR A 220 18.09 -12.58 5.71
N TRP A 221 17.37 -12.39 4.60
CA TRP A 221 15.91 -12.42 4.58
C TRP A 221 15.38 -13.77 5.04
N GLN A 222 15.84 -14.85 4.38
CA GLN A 222 15.33 -16.20 4.58
C GLN A 222 15.59 -16.70 6.01
N HIS A 223 16.82 -16.55 6.50
CA HIS A 223 17.17 -17.04 7.84
C HIS A 223 16.47 -16.25 8.96
N ASN A 224 16.34 -14.91 8.84
CA ASN A 224 15.63 -14.13 9.85
C ASN A 224 14.11 -14.36 9.79
N CYS A 225 13.51 -14.57 8.61
CA CYS A 225 12.10 -14.96 8.50
C CYS A 225 11.83 -16.30 9.21
N ILE A 226 12.65 -17.33 8.97
CA ILE A 226 12.50 -18.64 9.62
C ILE A 226 12.66 -18.50 11.14
N ALA A 227 13.70 -17.81 11.60
CA ALA A 227 13.95 -17.62 13.03
C ALA A 227 12.81 -16.87 13.74
N SER A 228 12.30 -15.78 13.17
CA SER A 228 11.22 -15.00 13.78
C SER A 228 9.88 -15.72 13.75
N VAL A 229 9.55 -16.44 12.67
CA VAL A 229 8.34 -17.29 12.62
C VAL A 229 8.43 -18.44 13.63
N ALA A 230 9.61 -19.06 13.79
CA ALA A 230 9.82 -20.12 14.78
C ALA A 230 9.60 -19.63 16.23
N LYS A 231 10.13 -18.45 16.57
CA LYS A 231 9.93 -17.82 17.89
C LYS A 231 8.46 -17.51 18.16
N HIS A 232 7.76 -16.97 17.16
CA HIS A 232 6.32 -16.73 17.24
C HIS A 232 5.54 -18.04 17.44
N ALA A 233 5.81 -19.06 16.63
CA ALA A 233 5.15 -20.36 16.73
C ALA A 233 5.32 -20.99 18.12
N ALA A 234 6.57 -21.05 18.61
CA ALA A 234 6.87 -21.59 19.94
C ALA A 234 6.15 -20.81 21.05
N LYS A 235 6.19 -19.47 21.01
CA LYS A 235 5.54 -18.64 22.03
C LYS A 235 4.01 -18.78 22.01
N LEU A 236 3.40 -18.83 20.83
CA LEU A 236 1.95 -19.06 20.69
C LEU A 236 1.53 -20.40 21.30
N LYS A 237 2.28 -21.48 21.04
CA LYS A 237 2.00 -22.80 21.61
C LYS A 237 2.14 -22.84 23.13
N VAL A 238 3.19 -22.21 23.68
CA VAL A 238 3.41 -22.15 25.13
C VAL A 238 2.32 -21.33 25.83
N ILE A 239 1.98 -20.15 25.28
CA ILE A 239 0.94 -19.29 25.86
C ILE A 239 -0.44 -19.94 25.81
N ALA A 240 -0.74 -20.70 24.77
CA ALA A 240 -2.05 -21.33 24.61
C ALA A 240 -2.38 -22.40 25.67
N PHE A 241 -1.35 -22.97 26.32
CA PHE A 241 -1.54 -23.93 27.41
C PHE A 241 -2.27 -23.29 28.60
N ASP A 242 -1.84 -22.09 29.02
CA ASP A 242 -2.50 -21.29 30.05
C ASP A 242 -2.60 -19.82 29.62
N LEU A 243 -3.54 -19.56 28.69
CA LEU A 243 -3.74 -18.23 28.13
C LEU A 243 -4.11 -17.20 29.20
N ALA A 244 -4.96 -17.58 30.15
CA ALA A 244 -5.35 -16.74 31.28
C ALA A 244 -4.15 -16.35 32.17
N GLY A 245 -3.33 -17.33 32.54
CA GLY A 245 -2.10 -17.09 33.31
C GLY A 245 -1.09 -16.25 32.53
N ALA A 246 -0.97 -16.46 31.22
CA ALA A 246 -0.08 -15.69 30.36
C ALA A 246 -0.51 -14.22 30.25
N ILE A 247 -1.81 -13.95 30.08
CA ILE A 247 -2.36 -12.58 30.09
C ILE A 247 -2.10 -11.91 31.43
N SER A 248 -2.36 -12.59 32.54
CA SER A 248 -2.09 -12.07 33.88
C SER A 248 -0.60 -11.72 34.06
N THR A 249 0.29 -12.60 33.59
CA THR A 249 1.75 -12.41 33.69
C THR A 249 2.20 -11.19 32.90
N SER A 250 1.72 -11.05 31.66
CA SER A 250 2.02 -9.92 30.78
C SER A 250 1.52 -8.57 31.35
N LEU A 251 0.30 -8.54 31.87
CA LEU A 251 -0.26 -7.34 32.52
C LEU A 251 0.45 -7.00 33.83
N GLN A 252 0.89 -8.00 34.60
CA GLN A 252 1.68 -7.77 35.80
C GLN A 252 3.03 -7.13 35.45
N ALA A 253 3.75 -7.68 34.47
CA ALA A 253 5.01 -7.12 33.97
C ALA A 253 4.86 -5.66 33.53
N ALA A 254 3.77 -5.32 32.84
CA ALA A 254 3.45 -3.94 32.48
C ALA A 254 3.27 -3.01 33.68
N SER A 255 2.60 -3.48 34.74
CA SER A 255 2.43 -2.67 35.95
C SER A 255 3.76 -2.43 36.66
N GLU A 256 4.64 -3.43 36.72
CA GLU A 256 5.99 -3.32 37.28
C GLU A 256 6.87 -2.34 36.51
N VAL A 257 6.86 -2.39 35.17
CA VAL A 257 7.59 -1.40 34.33
C VAL A 257 7.02 0.00 34.55
N ARG A 258 5.70 0.19 34.57
CA ARG A 258 5.08 1.50 34.83
C ARG A 258 5.50 2.06 36.19
N HIS A 259 5.56 1.22 37.23
CA HIS A 259 6.07 1.62 38.55
C HIS A 259 7.56 1.99 38.53
N ARG A 260 8.40 1.27 37.78
CA ARG A 260 9.82 1.60 37.62
C ARG A 260 10.02 2.93 36.89
N MET A 261 9.27 3.17 35.81
CA MET A 261 9.33 4.43 35.06
C MET A 261 8.92 5.64 35.91
N LEU A 262 7.86 5.49 36.73
CA LEU A 262 7.42 6.56 37.64
C LEU A 262 8.50 6.88 38.68
N ARG A 263 9.12 5.87 39.30
CA ARG A 263 10.22 6.08 40.27
C ARG A 263 11.46 6.72 39.65
N GLN A 264 11.75 6.44 38.39
CA GLN A 264 12.88 7.01 37.69
C GLN A 264 12.66 8.50 37.34
N LYS A 265 11.40 8.90 37.14
CA LYS A 265 11.00 10.30 36.90
C LYS A 265 11.09 11.17 38.17
N ASP A 266 11.02 10.55 39.35
CA ASP A 266 11.12 11.21 40.66
C ASP A 266 12.56 11.28 41.21
N SER A 267 13.56 10.77 40.48
CA SER A 267 14.97 10.92 40.85
C SER A 267 15.53 12.21 40.23
N PRO A 268 16.08 13.14 41.03
CA PRO A 268 16.69 14.35 40.48
C PRO A 268 17.82 13.93 39.53
N SER A 269 17.75 14.49 38.33
CA SER A 269 18.70 14.31 37.24
C SER A 269 20.13 14.30 37.76
N MET A 270 20.84 13.22 37.43
CA MET A 270 22.27 13.07 37.58
C MET A 270 22.95 14.33 37.00
N VAL A 271 23.49 15.16 37.91
CA VAL A 271 24.27 16.36 37.61
C VAL A 271 25.31 15.99 36.55
N MET A 272 25.15 16.56 35.36
CA MET A 272 26.20 16.56 34.36
C MET A 272 27.37 17.36 34.97
N PRO A 273 28.56 16.76 35.15
CA PRO A 273 29.69 17.52 35.66
C PRO A 273 30.07 18.58 34.62
N ASP A 274 30.15 19.83 35.07
CA ASP A 274 30.65 20.96 34.29
C ASP A 274 31.97 20.58 33.62
N GLY A 275 32.03 20.85 32.31
CA GLY A 275 33.14 20.46 31.45
C GLY A 275 34.38 21.27 31.76
N ASP A 276 35.40 20.59 32.30
CA ASP A 276 36.75 21.12 32.41
C ASP A 276 37.47 20.94 31.05
N ASP A 277 38.04 22.04 30.54
CA ASP A 277 38.37 22.28 29.13
C ASP A 277 39.69 21.60 28.66
N LYS A 278 39.92 20.34 29.07
CA LYS A 278 41.15 19.58 28.77
C LYS A 278 40.88 18.12 28.41
N GLU A 279 39.92 17.85 27.51
CA GLU A 279 39.75 16.48 27.01
C GLU A 279 40.82 16.08 26.00
N SER A 280 41.53 15.00 26.32
CA SER A 280 42.54 14.41 25.43
C SER A 280 41.91 13.87 24.13
N PRO A 281 42.67 13.78 23.02
CA PRO A 281 42.18 13.15 21.77
C PRO A 281 41.68 11.70 21.97
N PHE A 282 42.19 11.02 22.99
CA PHE A 282 41.78 9.67 23.36
C PHE A 282 40.39 9.64 24.02
N GLU A 283 40.05 10.64 24.84
CA GLU A 283 38.72 10.76 25.45
C GLU A 283 37.65 11.21 24.45
N ARG A 284 37.97 12.07 23.47
CA ARG A 284 37.07 12.35 22.33
C ARG A 284 36.78 11.09 21.51
N ARG A 285 37.79 10.23 21.29
CA ARG A 285 37.60 8.94 20.61
C ARG A 285 36.74 7.99 21.44
N ARG A 286 36.93 7.96 22.77
CA ARG A 286 36.12 7.18 23.71
C ARG A 286 34.66 7.66 23.77
N LYS A 287 34.41 8.97 23.79
CA LYS A 287 33.07 9.57 23.73
C LYS A 287 32.40 9.35 22.36
N ALA A 288 33.15 9.44 21.26
CA ALA A 288 32.64 9.09 19.93
C ALA A 288 32.26 7.59 19.84
N LEU A 289 33.07 6.69 20.41
CA LEU A 289 32.78 5.26 20.54
C LEU A 289 31.63 4.96 21.51
N GLN A 290 31.43 5.77 22.56
CA GLN A 290 30.29 5.67 23.48
C GLN A 290 29.00 6.18 22.83
N GLY A 291 29.06 7.23 22.00
CA GLY A 291 27.96 7.61 21.10
C GLY A 291 27.63 6.53 20.07
N ASP A 292 28.63 5.75 19.65
CA ASP A 292 28.47 4.58 18.78
C ASP A 292 27.82 3.38 19.50
N ARG A 293 28.03 3.23 20.83
CA ARG A 293 27.36 2.18 21.64
C ARG A 293 25.84 2.34 21.68
N SER A 294 25.35 3.57 21.79
CA SER A 294 23.92 3.90 21.71
C SER A 294 23.34 3.54 20.34
N ASN A 295 24.05 3.85 19.25
CA ASN A 295 23.65 3.46 17.89
C ASN A 295 23.72 1.93 17.66
N ALA A 296 24.65 1.25 18.32
CA ALA A 296 24.86 -0.18 18.16
C ALA A 296 23.79 -1.05 18.82
N SER A 297 23.31 -0.66 20.02
CA SER A 297 22.16 -1.31 20.66
C SER A 297 20.87 -0.99 19.90
N LEU A 298 20.75 0.24 19.40
CA LEU A 298 19.63 0.66 18.55
C LEU A 298 19.55 -0.19 17.26
N LYS A 299 20.70 -0.53 16.65
CA LYS A 299 20.78 -1.42 15.49
C LYS A 299 20.22 -2.82 15.78
N TYR A 300 20.52 -3.40 16.95
CA TYR A 300 19.94 -4.68 17.38
C TYR A 300 18.42 -4.60 17.49
N PHE A 301 17.90 -3.60 18.20
CA PHE A 301 16.46 -3.43 18.39
C PHE A 301 15.74 -3.18 17.06
N HIS A 302 16.26 -2.34 16.18
CA HIS A 302 15.69 -2.13 14.85
C HIS A 302 15.62 -3.42 14.03
N GLN A 303 16.73 -4.15 13.94
CA GLN A 303 16.80 -5.36 13.12
C GLN A 303 15.79 -6.40 13.60
N ILE A 304 15.68 -6.63 14.91
CA ILE A 304 14.73 -7.61 15.43
C ILE A 304 13.31 -7.08 15.35
N HIS A 305 13.06 -5.84 15.76
CA HIS A 305 11.72 -5.25 15.80
C HIS A 305 11.02 -5.26 14.43
N VAL A 306 11.74 -4.99 13.34
CA VAL A 306 11.16 -5.05 11.99
C VAL A 306 10.60 -6.43 11.67
N PHE A 307 11.32 -7.50 11.99
CA PHE A 307 10.85 -8.87 11.77
C PHE A 307 9.73 -9.21 12.74
N GLU A 308 9.88 -8.94 14.04
CA GLU A 308 8.85 -9.32 15.01
C GLU A 308 7.52 -8.60 14.75
N GLN A 309 7.55 -7.28 14.51
CA GLN A 309 6.35 -6.50 14.23
C GLN A 309 5.67 -6.93 12.93
N SER A 310 6.46 -7.25 11.89
CA SER A 310 5.90 -7.64 10.60
C SER A 310 5.32 -9.05 10.63
N ILE A 311 5.99 -10.00 11.29
CA ILE A 311 5.47 -11.36 11.48
C ILE A 311 4.20 -11.34 12.33
N PHE A 312 4.19 -10.58 13.43
CA PHE A 312 2.99 -10.35 14.23
C PHE A 312 1.84 -9.80 13.37
N ALA A 313 2.07 -8.74 12.60
CA ALA A 313 1.02 -8.11 11.79
C ALA A 313 0.46 -9.07 10.73
N LEU A 314 1.30 -9.90 10.11
CA LEU A 314 0.88 -10.91 9.15
C LEU A 314 0.08 -12.04 9.81
N LEU A 315 0.56 -12.57 10.94
CA LEU A 315 -0.15 -13.61 11.70
C LEU A 315 -1.50 -13.10 12.21
N ASP A 316 -1.55 -11.89 12.78
CA ASP A 316 -2.79 -11.27 13.26
C ASP A 316 -3.80 -11.09 12.11
N ALA A 317 -3.36 -10.58 10.96
CA ALA A 317 -4.24 -10.44 9.78
C ALA A 317 -4.79 -11.80 9.30
N ILE A 318 -3.96 -12.85 9.26
CA ILE A 318 -4.39 -14.19 8.86
C ILE A 318 -5.40 -14.75 9.87
N SER A 319 -5.10 -14.67 11.16
CA SER A 319 -5.95 -15.21 12.23
C SER A 319 -7.28 -14.46 12.34
N VAL A 320 -7.30 -13.14 12.20
CA VAL A 320 -8.53 -12.34 12.18
C VAL A 320 -9.40 -12.71 10.98
N ASN A 321 -8.82 -12.91 9.80
CA ASN A 321 -9.57 -13.29 8.60
C ASN A 321 -10.12 -14.73 8.66
N LEU A 322 -9.51 -15.60 9.47
CA LEU A 322 -9.95 -16.98 9.69
C LEU A 322 -11.16 -17.06 10.63
N GLY A 323 -11.28 -16.12 11.56
CA GLY A 323 -12.39 -16.02 12.49
C GLY A 323 -13.71 -15.64 11.84
N SER A 324 -14.77 -15.68 12.64
CA SER A 324 -16.05 -15.12 12.26
C SER A 324 -15.98 -13.61 12.35
N ALA A 325 -16.53 -12.95 11.34
CA ALA A 325 -16.74 -11.52 11.42
C ALA A 325 -17.90 -11.26 12.38
N LYS A 326 -17.64 -11.20 13.70
CA LYS A 326 -18.61 -10.70 14.70
C LYS A 326 -19.24 -9.38 14.26
N ARG A 327 -18.51 -8.62 13.42
CA ARG A 327 -18.90 -7.34 12.83
C ARG A 327 -19.99 -7.44 11.76
N SER A 328 -20.10 -8.55 11.05
CA SER A 328 -21.08 -8.71 9.95
C SER A 328 -22.51 -8.93 10.44
N GLY A 329 -22.68 -9.37 11.69
CA GLY A 329 -23.97 -9.79 12.25
C GLY A 329 -24.57 -11.03 11.57
N LEU A 330 -23.81 -11.68 10.67
CA LEU A 330 -24.20 -12.92 10.02
C LEU A 330 -23.69 -14.13 10.83
N PRO A 331 -24.38 -15.29 10.73
CA PRO A 331 -23.84 -16.55 11.25
C PRO A 331 -22.45 -16.86 10.69
N VAL A 332 -21.65 -17.58 11.47
CA VAL A 332 -20.23 -17.86 11.17
C VAL A 332 -19.99 -18.63 9.86
N ASP A 333 -21.00 -19.39 9.43
CA ASP A 333 -21.06 -20.23 8.24
C ASP A 333 -21.70 -19.51 7.04
N VAL A 334 -22.09 -18.23 7.16
CA VAL A 334 -22.73 -17.46 6.09
C VAL A 334 -21.78 -16.38 5.58
N PHE A 335 -20.97 -16.71 4.57
CA PHE A 335 -20.06 -15.74 3.95
C PHE A 335 -19.72 -16.04 2.49
N GLU A 336 -19.27 -14.99 1.79
CA GLU A 336 -18.58 -15.03 0.50
C GLU A 336 -17.33 -14.16 0.62
N ALA A 337 -16.20 -14.67 0.15
CA ALA A 337 -14.99 -13.87 -0.01
C ALA A 337 -14.41 -14.08 -1.41
N SER A 338 -13.61 -13.13 -1.88
CA SER A 338 -13.06 -13.16 -3.24
C SER A 338 -11.81 -12.30 -3.39
N ALA A 339 -10.96 -12.68 -4.32
CA ALA A 339 -9.78 -11.92 -4.71
C ALA A 339 -9.65 -11.93 -6.24
N LEU A 340 -9.41 -10.77 -6.82
CA LEU A 340 -9.42 -10.55 -8.27
C LEU A 340 -8.20 -9.73 -8.66
N ILE A 341 -7.27 -10.32 -9.42
CA ILE A 341 -6.20 -9.62 -10.12
C ILE A 341 -6.62 -9.47 -11.58
N TYR A 342 -6.85 -8.23 -12.01
CA TYR A 342 -7.26 -7.92 -13.37
C TYR A 342 -6.35 -6.88 -14.02
N GLU A 343 -6.23 -6.97 -15.35
CA GLU A 343 -5.51 -5.98 -16.12
C GLU A 343 -6.42 -4.80 -16.43
N THR A 344 -5.84 -3.62 -16.31
CA THR A 344 -6.53 -2.35 -16.51
C THR A 344 -6.13 -1.64 -17.81
N TYR A 345 -5.35 -2.34 -18.64
CA TYR A 345 -4.85 -2.00 -19.97
C TYR A 345 -3.94 -0.76 -20.08
N VAL A 346 -3.97 0.15 -19.11
CA VAL A 346 -3.07 1.30 -19.03
C VAL A 346 -1.69 0.83 -18.57
N ASN A 347 -0.68 0.96 -19.43
CA ASN A 347 0.71 0.49 -19.21
C ASN A 347 0.82 -1.01 -18.84
N GLY A 348 -0.16 -1.84 -19.23
CA GLY A 348 -0.17 -3.26 -18.87
C GLY A 348 -0.22 -3.55 -17.37
N ARG A 349 -0.70 -2.59 -16.56
CA ARG A 349 -0.72 -2.72 -15.11
C ARG A 349 -1.90 -3.54 -14.60
N LEU A 350 -1.59 -4.32 -13.58
CA LEU A 350 -2.55 -5.10 -12.82
C LEU A 350 -3.15 -4.25 -11.69
N THR A 351 -4.34 -4.65 -11.23
CA THR A 351 -5.00 -4.14 -10.03
C THR A 351 -5.56 -5.33 -9.28
N LEU A 352 -5.37 -5.35 -7.96
CA LEU A 352 -5.98 -6.32 -7.05
C LEU A 352 -7.24 -5.69 -6.44
N LEU A 353 -8.36 -6.39 -6.55
CA LEU A 353 -9.62 -6.10 -5.87
C LEU A 353 -9.99 -7.31 -5.01
N CYS A 354 -10.22 -7.11 -3.72
CA CYS A 354 -10.59 -8.16 -2.79
C CYS A 354 -11.90 -7.83 -2.07
N GLY A 355 -12.69 -8.87 -1.78
CA GLY A 355 -13.81 -8.84 -0.86
C GLY A 355 -13.52 -9.81 0.29
N GLY A 356 -13.30 -9.27 1.49
CA GLY A 356 -12.99 -10.04 2.69
C GLY A 356 -14.19 -10.79 3.25
N ARG A 357 -13.91 -11.79 4.10
CA ARG A 357 -14.96 -12.60 4.76
C ARG A 357 -15.84 -11.76 5.70
N ASP A 358 -15.30 -10.66 6.22
CA ASP A 358 -16.01 -9.70 7.06
C ASP A 358 -16.88 -8.70 6.29
N GLY A 359 -16.92 -8.80 4.97
CA GLY A 359 -17.64 -7.89 4.09
C GLY A 359 -16.86 -6.63 3.73
N SER A 360 -15.59 -6.53 4.14
CA SER A 360 -14.69 -5.48 3.66
C SER A 360 -14.46 -5.59 2.15
N ILE A 361 -14.26 -4.45 1.49
CA ILE A 361 -13.84 -4.41 0.08
C ILE A 361 -12.59 -3.57 -0.02
N GLY A 362 -11.51 -4.17 -0.53
CA GLY A 362 -10.19 -3.56 -0.66
C GLY A 362 -9.70 -3.53 -2.10
N ILE A 363 -8.89 -2.52 -2.44
CA ILE A 363 -8.30 -2.39 -3.77
C ILE A 363 -6.87 -1.84 -3.69
N THR A 364 -5.99 -2.31 -4.58
CA THR A 364 -4.63 -1.75 -4.77
C THR A 364 -4.19 -1.83 -6.23
N SER A 365 -3.44 -0.84 -6.68
CA SER A 365 -2.77 -0.79 -7.98
C SER A 365 -1.24 -0.57 -7.84
N ASN A 366 -0.72 -0.70 -6.61
CA ASN A 366 0.70 -0.60 -6.33
C ASN A 366 1.42 -1.87 -6.83
N PRO A 367 2.38 -1.77 -7.76
CA PRO A 367 3.07 -2.92 -8.34
C PRO A 367 3.85 -3.74 -7.31
N LEU A 368 4.34 -3.12 -6.23
CA LEU A 368 5.05 -3.85 -5.18
C LEU A 368 4.08 -4.71 -4.36
N GLU A 369 2.89 -4.18 -4.07
CA GLU A 369 1.83 -4.93 -3.36
C GLU A 369 1.26 -6.03 -4.25
N ILE A 370 1.03 -5.75 -5.53
CA ILE A 370 0.57 -6.76 -6.50
C ILE A 370 1.57 -7.90 -6.60
N ARG A 371 2.87 -7.61 -6.61
CA ARG A 371 3.91 -8.65 -6.60
C ARG A 371 3.86 -9.51 -5.34
N CYS A 372 3.66 -8.91 -4.17
CA CYS A 372 3.44 -9.67 -2.95
C CYS A 372 2.20 -10.57 -3.07
N ALA A 373 1.11 -10.05 -3.64
CA ALA A 373 -0.10 -10.81 -3.91
C ALA A 373 0.14 -11.95 -4.90
N THR A 374 0.95 -11.75 -5.96
CA THR A 374 1.34 -12.77 -6.94
C THR A 374 1.85 -14.03 -6.24
N THR A 375 2.79 -13.88 -5.30
CA THR A 375 3.34 -15.02 -4.53
C THR A 375 2.27 -15.76 -3.74
N ILE A 376 1.34 -15.02 -3.11
CA ILE A 376 0.26 -15.61 -2.30
C ILE A 376 -0.72 -16.39 -3.18
N PHE A 377 -1.10 -15.82 -4.31
CA PHE A 377 -1.98 -16.44 -5.30
C PHE A 377 -1.38 -17.75 -5.85
N GLU A 378 -0.07 -17.81 -6.05
CA GLU A 378 0.63 -19.03 -6.46
C GLU A 378 0.62 -20.10 -5.39
N VAL A 379 0.94 -19.74 -4.14
CA VAL A 379 0.87 -20.67 -3.00
C VAL A 379 -0.56 -21.21 -2.85
N CYS A 380 -1.58 -20.36 -2.95
CA CYS A 380 -2.98 -20.80 -2.91
C CYS A 380 -3.31 -21.77 -4.05
N ARG A 381 -2.94 -21.44 -5.29
CA ARG A 381 -3.17 -22.32 -6.46
C ARG A 381 -2.49 -23.68 -6.30
N GLU A 382 -1.25 -23.70 -5.81
CA GLU A 382 -0.51 -24.94 -5.56
C GLU A 382 -1.15 -25.80 -4.47
N THR A 383 -1.67 -25.19 -3.41
CA THR A 383 -2.41 -25.93 -2.37
C THR A 383 -3.73 -26.50 -2.88
N LEU A 384 -4.43 -25.81 -3.79
CA LEU A 384 -5.72 -26.27 -4.33
C LEU A 384 -5.59 -27.44 -5.32
N ARG A 385 -4.50 -27.52 -6.09
CA ARG A 385 -4.33 -28.55 -7.14
C ARG A 385 -4.35 -30.00 -6.63
N PRO A 386 -3.62 -30.36 -5.56
CA PRO A 386 -3.72 -31.70 -4.95
C PRO A 386 -5.13 -32.01 -4.44
N LEU A 387 -5.78 -31.03 -3.81
CA LEU A 387 -7.14 -31.18 -3.25
C LEU A 387 -8.18 -31.43 -4.34
N GLN A 388 -8.02 -30.84 -5.52
CA GLN A 388 -8.92 -31.08 -6.66
C GLN A 388 -8.93 -32.55 -7.11
N ARG A 389 -7.79 -33.23 -7.04
CA ARG A 389 -7.67 -34.65 -7.42
C ARG A 389 -8.33 -35.59 -6.42
N SER A 390 -8.53 -35.13 -5.18
CA SER A 390 -9.10 -35.89 -4.07
C SER A 390 -10.60 -35.60 -3.86
N GLN A 391 -11.31 -35.08 -4.87
CA GLN A 391 -12.72 -34.72 -4.76
C GLN A 391 -13.56 -35.88 -4.20
N GLN A 392 -14.21 -35.63 -3.07
CA GLN A 392 -15.18 -36.54 -2.45
C GLN A 392 -16.57 -36.24 -3.01
N THR A 393 -17.27 -37.26 -3.48
CA THR A 393 -18.70 -37.19 -3.82
C THR A 393 -19.52 -37.27 -2.54
N ALA A 394 -20.19 -36.17 -2.14
CA ALA A 394 -21.13 -36.17 -1.03
C ALA A 394 -22.57 -36.39 -1.47
N ALA A 395 -23.45 -36.67 -0.50
CA ALA A 395 -24.89 -36.78 -0.69
C ALA A 395 -25.53 -35.41 -1.01
N ALA A 396 -26.72 -35.42 -1.63
CA ALA A 396 -27.36 -34.22 -2.15
C ALA A 396 -27.75 -33.15 -1.10
N ASP A 397 -27.77 -33.49 0.19
CA ASP A 397 -28.29 -32.66 1.28
C ASP A 397 -27.20 -32.21 2.29
N THR A 398 -25.92 -32.35 1.92
CA THR A 398 -24.81 -32.02 2.84
C THR A 398 -24.39 -30.56 2.68
N GLN A 399 -24.22 -29.84 3.78
CA GLN A 399 -23.63 -28.50 3.77
C GLN A 399 -22.22 -28.55 3.18
N PHE A 400 -21.85 -27.52 2.42
CA PHE A 400 -20.57 -27.49 1.71
C PHE A 400 -20.03 -26.08 1.62
N THR A 401 -18.72 -25.99 1.40
CA THR A 401 -18.06 -24.75 0.97
C THR A 401 -17.41 -24.95 -0.38
N GLU A 402 -17.67 -24.01 -1.28
CA GLU A 402 -17.19 -24.02 -2.66
C GLU A 402 -16.04 -23.04 -2.80
N ILE A 403 -14.91 -23.50 -3.35
CA ILE A 403 -13.86 -22.63 -3.88
C ILE A 403 -13.82 -22.78 -5.38
N GLN A 404 -13.90 -21.65 -6.09
CA GLN A 404 -13.76 -21.57 -7.54
C GLN A 404 -12.61 -20.62 -7.88
N TRP A 405 -11.85 -20.97 -8.92
CA TRP A 405 -10.80 -20.10 -9.44
C TRP A 405 -10.72 -20.11 -10.96
N LYS A 406 -10.22 -18.99 -11.48
CA LYS A 406 -9.80 -18.79 -12.86
C LYS A 406 -8.42 -18.15 -12.83
N TRP A 407 -7.55 -18.63 -13.70
CA TRP A 407 -6.17 -18.17 -13.81
C TRP A 407 -5.78 -18.13 -15.27
N THR A 408 -5.19 -17.03 -15.72
CA THR A 408 -4.57 -16.96 -17.04
C THR A 408 -3.22 -16.27 -16.98
N ASP A 409 -2.21 -16.95 -17.52
CA ASP A 409 -0.86 -16.46 -17.64
C ASP A 409 -0.75 -15.42 -18.74
N LEU A 410 -0.04 -14.32 -18.46
CA LEU A 410 0.25 -13.27 -19.42
C LEU A 410 1.71 -13.36 -19.89
N GLY A 411 1.90 -13.25 -21.21
CA GLY A 411 3.20 -13.01 -21.81
C GLY A 411 3.75 -11.62 -21.47
N GLN A 412 5.03 -11.42 -21.76
CA GLN A 412 5.66 -10.09 -21.61
C GLN A 412 5.00 -9.04 -22.52
N ASP A 413 4.51 -9.48 -23.67
CA ASP A 413 3.72 -8.74 -24.64
C ASP A 413 2.24 -8.55 -24.23
N GLY A 414 1.81 -9.13 -23.11
CA GLY A 414 0.42 -9.12 -22.65
C GLY A 414 -0.45 -10.22 -23.28
N ASN A 415 0.10 -11.05 -24.18
CA ASN A 415 -0.64 -12.12 -24.84
C ASN A 415 -0.95 -13.27 -23.87
N LEU A 416 -2.07 -13.96 -24.09
CA LEU A 416 -2.48 -15.10 -23.28
C LEU A 416 -1.62 -16.32 -23.60
N LYS A 417 -0.96 -16.89 -22.59
CA LYS A 417 -0.07 -18.07 -22.76
C LYS A 417 -0.68 -19.38 -22.28
N GLY A 418 -1.47 -19.34 -21.21
CA GLY A 418 -2.07 -20.53 -20.62
C GLY A 418 -3.22 -20.15 -19.70
N SER A 419 -4.18 -21.05 -19.53
CA SER A 419 -5.33 -20.84 -18.65
C SER A 419 -5.59 -22.08 -17.81
N ASP A 420 -5.91 -21.86 -16.54
CA ASP A 420 -6.23 -22.87 -15.54
C ASP A 420 -7.52 -22.43 -14.83
N SER A 421 -8.46 -23.34 -14.65
CA SER A 421 -9.72 -23.05 -13.96
C SER A 421 -10.18 -24.29 -13.23
N GLY A 422 -10.71 -24.10 -12.03
CA GLY A 422 -11.20 -25.21 -11.25
C GLY A 422 -12.25 -24.80 -10.23
N LYS A 423 -12.89 -25.83 -9.71
CA LYS A 423 -13.94 -25.73 -8.70
C LYS A 423 -13.83 -26.94 -7.80
N ILE A 424 -13.82 -26.72 -6.48
CA ILE A 424 -13.77 -27.76 -5.46
C ILE A 424 -14.90 -27.50 -4.46
N LEU A 425 -15.56 -28.59 -4.04
CA LEU A 425 -16.52 -28.58 -2.95
C LEU A 425 -15.88 -29.27 -1.75
N PHE A 426 -15.97 -28.64 -0.59
CA PHE A 426 -15.44 -29.12 0.67
C PHE A 426 -16.58 -29.47 1.62
N TYR A 427 -16.46 -30.62 2.27
CA TYR A 427 -17.45 -31.17 3.22
C TYR A 427 -16.85 -31.40 4.61
N ASN A 428 -15.52 -31.46 4.74
CA ASN A 428 -14.80 -31.57 6.00
C ASN A 428 -13.96 -30.32 6.31
N MET A 429 -13.83 -29.98 7.59
CA MET A 429 -13.08 -28.80 8.02
C MET A 429 -11.58 -28.92 7.74
N ASP A 430 -11.00 -30.12 7.79
CA ASP A 430 -9.56 -30.36 7.54
C ASP A 430 -9.11 -29.94 6.12
N SER A 431 -9.77 -30.47 5.09
CA SER A 431 -9.47 -30.09 3.70
C SER A 431 -9.85 -28.64 3.43
N LEU A 432 -10.94 -28.15 4.05
CA LEU A 432 -11.35 -26.76 3.91
C LEU A 432 -10.30 -25.81 4.49
N ILE A 433 -9.84 -26.01 5.73
CA ILE A 433 -8.83 -25.16 6.38
C ILE A 433 -7.53 -25.16 5.57
N THR A 434 -7.16 -26.34 5.07
CA THR A 434 -6.01 -26.48 4.16
C THR A 434 -6.15 -25.53 2.96
N ALA A 435 -7.31 -25.44 2.33
CA ALA A 435 -7.55 -24.50 1.23
C ALA A 435 -7.80 -23.04 1.68
N LEU A 436 -8.42 -22.85 2.85
CA LEU A 436 -8.95 -21.57 3.33
C LEU A 436 -7.85 -20.63 3.81
N VAL A 437 -6.84 -21.11 4.55
CA VAL A 437 -5.74 -20.27 5.06
C VAL A 437 -5.00 -19.54 3.92
N PRO A 438 -4.44 -20.22 2.90
CA PRO A 438 -3.78 -19.53 1.80
C PRO A 438 -4.75 -18.69 0.97
N PHE A 439 -6.04 -19.05 0.90
CA PHE A 439 -7.06 -18.23 0.24
C PHE A 439 -7.25 -16.89 0.96
N LEU A 440 -7.42 -16.91 2.29
CA LEU A 440 -7.63 -15.72 3.10
C LEU A 440 -6.39 -14.81 3.12
N MET A 441 -5.21 -15.36 2.82
CA MET A 441 -4.00 -14.57 2.60
C MET A 441 -4.06 -13.68 1.36
N MET A 442 -4.93 -13.97 0.38
CA MET A 442 -5.07 -13.17 -0.85
C MET A 442 -5.77 -11.81 -0.62
N ASP A 443 -6.11 -11.50 0.63
CA ASP A 443 -6.53 -10.17 1.05
C ASP A 443 -5.44 -9.12 0.73
N GLY A 444 -5.84 -8.00 0.14
CA GLY A 444 -4.91 -6.94 -0.23
C GLY A 444 -4.16 -6.34 0.96
N LYS A 445 -4.72 -6.41 2.18
CA LYS A 445 -4.04 -5.99 3.41
C LYS A 445 -2.78 -6.81 3.68
N ILE A 446 -2.81 -8.12 3.44
CA ILE A 446 -1.65 -9.00 3.68
C ILE A 446 -0.56 -8.72 2.65
N ALA A 447 -0.93 -8.47 1.39
CA ALA A 447 0.00 -8.05 0.35
C ALA A 447 0.67 -6.69 0.69
N PHE A 448 -0.09 -5.75 1.23
CA PHE A 448 0.41 -4.47 1.73
C PHE A 448 1.38 -4.62 2.92
N LEU A 449 1.02 -5.44 3.91
CA LEU A 449 1.88 -5.74 5.06
C LEU A 449 3.18 -6.41 4.63
N LEU A 450 3.12 -7.36 3.69
CA LEU A 450 4.30 -8.04 3.15
C LEU A 450 5.22 -7.08 2.39
N ASN A 451 4.66 -6.16 1.60
CA ASN A 451 5.45 -5.11 0.94
C ASN A 451 6.14 -4.18 1.95
N THR A 452 5.42 -3.79 3.01
CA THR A 452 5.98 -2.98 4.10
C THR A 452 7.11 -3.71 4.80
N PHE A 453 6.96 -5.02 5.03
CA PHE A 453 7.98 -5.87 5.63
C PHE A 453 9.24 -5.96 4.76
N LEU A 454 9.09 -6.25 3.46
CA LEU A 454 10.21 -6.30 2.52
C LEU A 454 10.97 -4.97 2.47
N THR A 455 10.23 -3.87 2.40
CA THR A 455 10.80 -2.51 2.40
C THR A 455 11.56 -2.27 3.71
N GLY A 456 10.95 -2.58 4.85
CA GLY A 456 11.59 -2.47 6.17
C GLY A 456 12.87 -3.28 6.29
N ALA A 457 12.86 -4.56 5.89
CA ALA A 457 14.04 -5.43 5.95
C ALA A 457 15.16 -4.98 5.02
N SER A 458 14.83 -4.39 3.86
CA SER A 458 15.80 -3.85 2.91
C SER A 458 16.61 -2.65 3.46
N PHE A 459 16.07 -1.91 4.43
CA PHE A 459 16.76 -0.78 5.05
C PHE A 459 17.87 -1.20 6.03
N TYR A 460 17.78 -2.40 6.61
CA TYR A 460 18.69 -2.86 7.67
C TYR A 460 19.62 -4.00 7.23
N THR A 461 19.52 -4.41 5.96
CA THR A 461 20.41 -5.42 5.37
C THR A 461 21.80 -4.85 5.13
N ASP A 462 22.81 -5.70 5.22
CA ASP A 462 24.16 -5.34 4.77
C ASP A 462 24.12 -5.14 3.24
N PRO A 463 24.72 -4.06 2.69
CA PRO A 463 24.82 -3.87 1.24
C PRO A 463 25.42 -5.05 0.47
N THR A 464 26.22 -5.89 1.13
CA THR A 464 26.81 -7.10 0.55
C THR A 464 25.83 -8.27 0.44
N GLU A 465 24.76 -8.28 1.25
CA GLU A 465 23.71 -9.31 1.27
C GLU A 465 22.30 -8.67 1.17
N PRO A 466 21.97 -7.97 0.06
CA PRO A 466 20.71 -7.26 -0.04
C PRO A 466 19.51 -8.22 -0.12
N VAL A 467 18.38 -7.82 0.46
CA VAL A 467 17.09 -8.47 0.21
C VAL A 467 16.68 -8.19 -1.23
N ARG A 468 16.53 -9.23 -2.05
CA ARG A 468 16.15 -9.11 -3.46
C ARG A 468 14.76 -9.68 -3.69
N PRO A 469 13.72 -8.84 -3.83
CA PRO A 469 12.40 -9.31 -4.21
C PRO A 469 12.45 -10.09 -5.53
N PHE A 470 11.66 -11.15 -5.65
CA PHE A 470 11.57 -11.88 -6.92
C PHE A 470 10.87 -11.06 -8.01
N ALA A 471 11.19 -11.37 -9.27
CA ALA A 471 10.49 -10.77 -10.40
C ALA A 471 8.98 -11.08 -10.38
N GLU A 472 8.18 -10.10 -10.81
CA GLU A 472 6.72 -10.21 -10.91
C GLU A 472 6.34 -11.19 -12.02
N ILE A 473 5.45 -12.15 -11.71
CA ILE A 473 4.78 -12.94 -12.75
C ILE A 473 3.51 -12.22 -13.14
N ARG A 474 3.38 -11.93 -14.43
CA ARG A 474 2.18 -11.31 -14.98
C ARG A 474 1.13 -12.40 -15.22
N PHE A 475 0.04 -12.32 -14.49
CA PHE A 475 -1.14 -13.16 -14.68
C PHE A 475 -2.40 -12.34 -14.34
N ILE A 476 -3.54 -12.85 -14.77
CA ILE A 476 -4.86 -12.41 -14.30
C ILE A 476 -5.53 -13.60 -13.61
N ALA A 477 -6.12 -13.34 -12.46
CA ALA A 477 -6.73 -14.41 -11.68
C ALA A 477 -7.94 -13.93 -10.89
N ALA A 478 -8.85 -14.85 -10.64
CA ALA A 478 -10.10 -14.61 -9.95
C ALA A 478 -10.37 -15.82 -9.06
N PHE A 479 -10.44 -15.60 -7.75
CA PHE A 479 -10.69 -16.61 -6.74
C PHE A 479 -11.93 -16.21 -5.94
N SER A 480 -12.78 -17.17 -5.63
CA SER A 480 -13.98 -16.95 -4.83
C SER A 480 -14.27 -18.16 -3.96
N ILE A 481 -14.60 -17.90 -2.70
CA ILE A 481 -15.09 -18.88 -1.74
C ILE A 481 -16.51 -18.52 -1.32
N ARG A 482 -17.38 -19.52 -1.24
CA ARG A 482 -18.80 -19.37 -0.90
C ARG A 482 -19.29 -20.55 -0.10
N THR A 483 -20.01 -20.31 0.99
CA THR A 483 -20.69 -21.37 1.74
C THR A 483 -22.07 -21.69 1.14
N SER A 484 -22.58 -22.90 1.37
CA SER A 484 -23.94 -23.29 0.96
C SER A 484 -25.00 -22.42 1.64
N ALA A 485 -24.84 -22.13 2.94
CA ALA A 485 -25.74 -21.26 3.69
C ALA A 485 -25.80 -19.83 3.12
N TYR A 486 -24.66 -19.28 2.65
CA TYR A 486 -24.65 -18.00 1.94
C TYR A 486 -25.42 -18.07 0.62
N ARG A 487 -25.25 -19.15 -0.15
CA ARG A 487 -25.93 -19.34 -1.44
C ARG A 487 -27.46 -19.34 -1.26
N GLU A 488 -27.96 -20.06 -0.27
CA GLU A 488 -29.40 -20.13 0.06
C GLU A 488 -29.96 -18.76 0.50
N LYS A 489 -29.25 -18.08 1.41
CA LYS A 489 -29.67 -16.75 1.90
C LYS A 489 -29.66 -15.70 0.79
N ARG A 490 -28.73 -15.80 -0.16
CA ARG A 490 -28.60 -14.86 -1.28
C ARG A 490 -29.70 -15.00 -2.31
N SER A 491 -30.21 -16.21 -2.58
CA SER A 491 -31.33 -16.39 -3.53
C SER A 491 -32.56 -15.56 -3.14
N GLY A 492 -32.75 -15.24 -1.84
CA GLY A 492 -33.79 -14.32 -1.39
C GLY A 492 -33.48 -12.82 -1.58
N LEU A 493 -32.21 -12.41 -1.62
CA LEU A 493 -31.79 -10.98 -1.64
C LEU A 493 -31.62 -10.37 -3.03
N ILE A 494 -31.36 -11.18 -4.08
CA ILE A 494 -31.03 -10.67 -5.44
C ILE A 494 -32.22 -9.94 -6.08
N SER A 495 -33.45 -10.19 -5.63
CA SER A 495 -34.66 -9.71 -6.30
C SER A 495 -34.93 -8.20 -6.15
N GLU A 496 -34.24 -7.44 -5.27
CA GLU A 496 -34.73 -6.09 -4.89
C GLU A 496 -33.73 -4.92 -5.01
N THR A 497 -32.41 -5.12 -5.16
CA THR A 497 -31.46 -4.05 -4.80
C THR A 497 -30.42 -3.59 -5.83
N GLY A 498 -30.27 -4.27 -6.98
CA GLY A 498 -29.28 -3.88 -8.00
C GLY A 498 -27.81 -3.99 -7.55
N VAL A 499 -27.54 -4.68 -6.44
CA VAL A 499 -26.19 -4.88 -5.86
C VAL A 499 -25.63 -6.24 -6.28
N CYS A 500 -24.35 -6.28 -6.65
CA CYS A 500 -23.63 -7.53 -6.91
C CYS A 500 -22.40 -7.65 -6.00
N SER A 501 -22.01 -8.90 -5.70
CA SER A 501 -20.73 -9.17 -5.03
C SER A 501 -19.61 -9.16 -6.06
N VAL A 502 -18.36 -9.03 -5.60
CA VAL A 502 -17.17 -8.95 -6.48
C VAL A 502 -17.14 -10.04 -7.57
N PRO A 503 -17.43 -11.34 -7.29
CA PRO A 503 -17.40 -12.35 -8.34
C PRO A 503 -18.55 -12.28 -9.36
N ASN A 504 -19.58 -11.49 -9.07
CA ASN A 504 -20.70 -11.25 -9.97
C ASN A 504 -20.58 -9.88 -10.68
N THR A 505 -19.43 -9.20 -10.55
CA THR A 505 -19.15 -7.95 -11.26
C THR A 505 -18.72 -8.19 -12.71
N PRO A 506 -18.88 -7.20 -13.60
CA PRO A 506 -18.30 -7.25 -14.95
C PRO A 506 -16.76 -7.41 -14.95
N MET A 507 -16.08 -7.00 -13.87
CA MET A 507 -14.63 -7.14 -13.74
C MET A 507 -14.21 -8.61 -13.62
N TRP A 508 -15.03 -9.45 -12.99
CA TRP A 508 -14.80 -10.89 -12.95
C TRP A 508 -14.79 -11.52 -14.34
N ALA A 509 -15.64 -11.02 -15.25
CA ALA A 509 -15.67 -11.48 -16.65
C ALA A 509 -14.42 -11.06 -17.45
N ARG A 510 -13.68 -10.03 -16.99
CA ARG A 510 -12.40 -9.63 -17.59
C ARG A 510 -11.26 -10.60 -17.28
N VAL A 511 -11.39 -11.43 -16.24
CA VAL A 511 -10.45 -12.51 -15.98
C VAL A 511 -10.80 -13.70 -16.86
N VAL A 512 -10.03 -13.85 -17.93
CA VAL A 512 -10.15 -15.01 -18.82
C VAL A 512 -9.58 -16.23 -18.09
N ALA A 513 -10.29 -17.36 -18.12
CA ALA A 513 -9.74 -18.72 -18.17
C ALA A 513 -10.89 -19.68 -18.54
N THR A 514 -10.81 -20.31 -19.72
CA THR A 514 -11.56 -21.53 -20.10
C THR A 514 -10.68 -22.46 -20.94
N SER A 515 -10.66 -23.75 -20.57
CA SER A 515 -10.09 -24.87 -21.32
C SER A 515 -11.21 -25.88 -21.62
N HIS A 516 -11.76 -25.80 -22.85
CA HIS A 516 -12.33 -26.86 -23.70
C HIS A 516 -13.57 -26.40 -24.53
N CYS A 517 -13.33 -26.28 -25.84
CA CYS A 517 -14.27 -26.35 -26.99
C CYS A 517 -15.42 -25.32 -27.15
N TYR A 518 -15.13 -24.30 -27.98
CA TYR A 518 -15.98 -23.60 -28.97
C TYR A 518 -16.95 -22.47 -28.54
N SER A 519 -16.70 -21.28 -29.13
CA SER A 519 -17.63 -20.26 -29.70
C SER A 519 -17.81 -18.88 -28.98
N PRO A 520 -17.94 -18.74 -27.65
CA PRO A 520 -17.96 -17.43 -26.97
C PRO A 520 -16.58 -16.78 -26.77
N GLU A 521 -15.51 -17.54 -27.04
CA GLU A 521 -14.15 -17.35 -26.49
C GLU A 521 -13.33 -16.32 -27.28
N ASP A 522 -13.36 -16.42 -28.60
CA ASP A 522 -12.73 -15.43 -29.49
C ASP A 522 -13.34 -14.06 -29.34
N LYS A 523 -14.61 -13.97 -28.92
CA LYS A 523 -15.25 -12.68 -28.72
C LYS A 523 -14.66 -11.95 -27.53
N LEU A 524 -14.54 -12.59 -26.36
CA LEU A 524 -13.92 -12.01 -25.16
C LEU A 524 -12.46 -11.63 -25.39
N ARG A 525 -11.71 -12.50 -26.07
CA ARG A 525 -10.31 -12.22 -26.41
C ARG A 525 -10.18 -11.04 -27.38
N ARG A 526 -10.98 -11.01 -28.46
CA ARG A 526 -11.02 -9.87 -29.40
C ARG A 526 -11.49 -8.59 -28.73
N ASP A 527 -12.47 -8.67 -27.82
CA ASP A 527 -12.97 -7.50 -27.09
C ASP A 527 -11.91 -6.94 -26.15
N ARG A 528 -11.10 -7.81 -25.52
CA ARG A 528 -9.92 -7.41 -24.74
C ARG A 528 -8.83 -6.80 -25.62
N GLU A 529 -8.46 -7.44 -26.73
CA GLU A 529 -7.44 -6.93 -27.66
C GLU A 529 -7.85 -5.54 -28.20
N LYS A 530 -9.13 -5.37 -28.58
CA LYS A 530 -9.69 -4.07 -28.97
C LYS A 530 -9.67 -3.04 -27.84
N ALA A 531 -9.99 -3.43 -26.61
CA ALA A 531 -9.92 -2.52 -25.47
C ALA A 531 -8.49 -2.08 -25.17
N MET A 532 -7.54 -3.00 -25.26
CA MET A 532 -6.11 -2.74 -25.10
C MET A 532 -5.58 -1.80 -26.20
N GLU A 533 -5.94 -2.05 -27.46
CA GLU A 533 -5.57 -1.21 -28.59
C GLU A 533 -6.11 0.22 -28.43
N ARG A 534 -7.40 0.36 -28.07
CA ARG A 534 -8.01 1.67 -27.79
C ARG A 534 -7.29 2.43 -26.67
N VAL A 535 -6.98 1.75 -25.57
CA VAL A 535 -6.28 2.38 -24.45
C VAL A 535 -4.86 2.77 -24.86
N LYS A 536 -4.17 1.92 -25.62
CA LYS A 536 -2.83 2.20 -26.15
C LYS A 536 -2.83 3.42 -27.07
N GLU A 537 -3.77 3.49 -28.02
CA GLU A 537 -3.94 4.66 -28.90
C GLU A 537 -4.20 5.94 -28.08
N GLY A 538 -5.06 5.87 -27.05
CA GLY A 538 -5.31 6.98 -26.15
C GLY A 538 -4.08 7.41 -25.36
N MET A 539 -3.26 6.46 -24.90
CA MET A 539 -2.00 6.74 -24.21
C MET A 539 -0.95 7.36 -25.14
N ASP A 540 -0.84 6.84 -26.37
CA ASP A 540 0.07 7.37 -27.38
C ASP A 540 -0.33 8.81 -27.74
N ALA A 541 -1.63 9.09 -27.87
CA ALA A 541 -2.13 10.45 -28.04
C ALA A 541 -1.79 11.34 -26.83
N MET A 542 -2.09 10.86 -25.61
CA MET A 542 -1.85 11.59 -24.36
C MET A 542 -0.36 11.92 -24.15
N SER A 543 0.55 11.06 -24.61
CA SER A 543 2.00 11.27 -24.50
C SER A 543 2.51 12.52 -25.25
N GLN A 544 1.75 12.99 -26.24
CA GLN A 544 2.06 14.18 -27.01
C GLN A 544 1.50 15.46 -26.37
N TRP A 545 0.61 15.33 -25.38
CA TRP A 545 -0.05 16.46 -24.75
C TRP A 545 0.85 17.09 -23.70
N THR A 546 0.82 18.42 -23.64
CA THR A 546 1.43 19.18 -22.54
C THR A 546 0.32 19.63 -21.62
N MET A 547 0.33 19.16 -20.37
CA MET A 547 -0.72 19.46 -19.39
C MET A 547 -0.26 20.61 -18.50
N ASP A 548 -1.03 21.69 -18.53
CA ASP A 548 -0.90 22.85 -17.65
C ASP A 548 -1.91 22.76 -16.50
N GLU A 549 -1.84 23.66 -15.52
CA GLU A 549 -2.76 23.66 -14.36
C GLU A 549 -4.22 23.84 -14.77
N LYS A 550 -4.49 24.55 -15.87
CA LYS A 550 -5.84 24.93 -16.30
C LYS A 550 -6.24 24.44 -17.69
N SER A 551 -5.31 23.87 -18.45
CA SER A 551 -5.52 23.53 -19.85
C SER A 551 -4.65 22.39 -20.32
N ILE A 552 -5.07 21.73 -21.40
CA ILE A 552 -4.32 20.66 -22.06
C ILE A 552 -3.93 21.17 -23.45
N ILE A 553 -2.63 21.24 -23.71
CA ILE A 553 -2.08 21.76 -24.97
C ILE A 553 -1.78 20.57 -25.89
N VAL A 554 -2.37 20.59 -27.09
CA VAL A 554 -2.24 19.54 -28.10
C VAL A 554 -1.48 20.08 -29.32
N PRO A 555 -0.42 19.40 -29.79
CA PRO A 555 0.26 19.79 -31.02
C PRO A 555 -0.62 19.49 -32.24
N SER A 556 -0.91 20.51 -33.04
CA SER A 556 -1.67 20.44 -34.29
C SER A 556 -1.00 21.25 -35.41
N ALA A 557 0.32 21.14 -35.52
CA ALA A 557 1.14 21.91 -36.45
C ALA A 557 0.64 21.81 -37.90
N TRP A 558 0.27 20.60 -38.35
CA TRP A 558 -0.21 20.39 -39.72
C TRP A 558 -1.41 21.28 -40.08
N TYR A 559 -2.38 21.40 -39.18
CA TYR A 559 -3.57 22.22 -39.40
C TYR A 559 -3.20 23.71 -39.52
N SER A 560 -2.44 24.24 -38.55
CA SER A 560 -2.02 25.65 -38.56
C SER A 560 -1.19 25.99 -39.79
N TRP A 561 -0.20 25.15 -40.13
CA TRP A 561 0.65 25.37 -41.31
C TRP A 561 -0.13 25.25 -42.62
N SER A 562 -1.12 24.36 -42.70
CA SER A 562 -1.99 24.26 -43.89
C SER A 562 -2.83 25.52 -44.08
N VAL A 563 -3.44 26.04 -43.00
CA VAL A 563 -4.23 27.28 -43.04
C VAL A 563 -3.34 28.47 -43.40
N LEU A 564 -2.16 28.58 -42.77
CA LEU A 564 -1.18 29.63 -43.08
C LEU A 564 -0.70 29.55 -44.53
N SER A 565 -0.48 28.34 -45.06
CA SER A 565 -0.07 28.12 -46.45
C SER A 565 -1.16 28.55 -47.43
N VAL A 566 -2.43 28.17 -47.18
CA VAL A 566 -3.57 28.60 -48.01
C VAL A 566 -3.70 30.13 -48.00
N CYS A 567 -3.57 30.76 -46.84
CA CYS A 567 -3.62 32.22 -46.72
C CYS A 567 -2.42 32.89 -47.41
N GLY A 568 -1.23 32.29 -47.30
CA GLY A 568 -0.03 32.73 -48.00
C GLY A 568 -0.21 32.66 -49.52
N VAL A 569 -0.80 31.58 -50.05
CA VAL A 569 -1.12 31.44 -51.48
C VAL A 569 -2.15 32.48 -51.93
N LEU A 570 -3.19 32.74 -51.14
CA LEU A 570 -4.20 33.77 -51.45
C LEU A 570 -3.57 35.17 -51.52
N VAL A 571 -2.73 35.52 -50.55
CA VAL A 571 -2.06 36.83 -50.50
C VAL A 571 -1.04 36.97 -51.62
N ALA A 572 -0.17 35.98 -51.82
CA ALA A 572 0.83 35.99 -52.88
C ALA A 572 0.19 35.99 -54.26
N GLY A 573 -0.88 35.21 -54.46
CA GLY A 573 -1.66 35.18 -55.71
C GLY A 573 -2.34 36.52 -55.99
N GLY A 574 -2.96 37.14 -54.98
CA GLY A 574 -3.56 38.47 -55.10
C GLY A 574 -2.54 39.55 -55.46
N LEU A 575 -1.36 39.53 -54.84
CA LEU A 575 -0.26 40.44 -55.17
C LEU A 575 0.32 40.19 -56.56
N ALA A 576 0.51 38.92 -56.95
CA ALA A 576 1.00 38.57 -58.28
C ALA A 576 0.05 39.08 -59.36
N ILE A 577 -1.27 38.93 -59.20
CA ILE A 577 -2.27 39.47 -60.13
C ILE A 577 -2.21 41.01 -60.16
N GLY A 578 -2.13 41.66 -58.99
CA GLY A 578 -2.05 43.12 -58.90
C GLY A 578 -0.80 43.71 -59.57
N LEU A 579 0.34 43.00 -59.52
CA LEU A 579 1.62 43.45 -60.08
C LEU A 579 1.87 43.03 -61.53
N SER A 580 1.27 41.92 -62.01
CA SER A 580 1.52 41.38 -63.35
C SER A 580 0.51 41.84 -64.42
N VAL A 581 -0.69 42.29 -64.01
CA VAL A 581 -1.72 42.75 -64.95
C VAL A 581 -1.54 44.25 -65.24
N GLU A 582 -0.64 44.58 -66.17
CA GLU A 582 -0.41 45.96 -66.64
C GLU A 582 -1.56 46.52 -67.49
N THR A 583 -2.31 45.65 -68.17
CA THR A 583 -3.44 46.09 -69.00
C THR A 583 -4.69 46.24 -68.14
N ARG A 584 -5.10 47.49 -67.89
CA ARG A 584 -6.39 47.83 -67.23
C ARG A 584 -7.53 46.98 -67.80
N ILE A 585 -8.02 46.03 -67.00
CA ILE A 585 -9.34 45.45 -67.23
C ILE A 585 -10.32 46.62 -67.13
N ARG A 586 -11.09 46.86 -68.20
CA ARG A 586 -11.91 48.07 -68.34
C ARG A 586 -12.98 48.10 -67.23
N GLY A 587 -12.77 48.94 -66.22
CA GLY A 587 -13.70 49.14 -65.10
C GLY A 587 -13.32 48.50 -63.76
N VAL A 588 -12.19 47.79 -63.65
CA VAL A 588 -11.73 47.18 -62.39
C VAL A 588 -10.25 47.50 -62.15
N ASP A 589 -9.93 48.08 -60.99
CA ASP A 589 -8.55 48.27 -60.54
C ASP A 589 -7.96 46.89 -60.12
N PRO A 590 -6.86 46.42 -60.73
CA PRO A 590 -6.19 45.18 -60.33
C PRO A 590 -5.83 45.14 -58.83
N PHE A 591 -5.59 46.29 -58.20
CA PHE A 591 -5.32 46.37 -56.76
C PHE A 591 -6.56 46.05 -55.90
N ASN A 592 -7.78 46.24 -56.41
CA ASN A 592 -8.98 45.83 -55.69
C ASN A 592 -9.05 44.31 -55.52
N ILE A 593 -8.57 43.54 -56.51
CA ILE A 593 -8.50 42.08 -56.43
C ILE A 593 -7.52 41.67 -55.32
N ALA A 594 -6.36 42.34 -55.23
CA ALA A 594 -5.43 42.11 -54.13
C ALA A 594 -6.09 42.39 -52.77
N ILE A 595 -6.82 43.50 -52.61
CA ILE A 595 -7.56 43.82 -51.38
C ILE A 595 -8.58 42.73 -51.05
N PHE A 596 -9.34 42.23 -52.03
CA PHE A 596 -10.29 41.12 -51.81
C PHE A 596 -9.59 39.82 -51.40
N CYS A 597 -8.44 39.48 -52.00
CA CYS A 597 -7.65 38.31 -51.61
C CYS A 597 -7.11 38.42 -50.18
N TRP A 598 -6.65 39.61 -49.77
CA TRP A 598 -6.23 39.90 -48.40
C TRP A 598 -7.40 39.79 -47.41
N ALA A 599 -8.55 40.37 -47.75
CA ALA A 599 -9.76 40.28 -46.92
C ALA A 599 -10.24 38.83 -46.78
N LEU A 600 -10.22 38.05 -47.86
CA LEU A 600 -10.58 36.63 -47.84
C LEU A 600 -9.59 35.81 -47.00
N ALA A 601 -8.28 36.05 -47.13
CA ALA A 601 -7.27 35.39 -46.31
C ALA A 601 -7.46 35.71 -44.81
N GLY A 602 -7.73 36.98 -44.47
CA GLY A 602 -8.06 37.39 -43.11
C GLY A 602 -9.32 36.69 -42.57
N PHE A 603 -10.36 36.57 -43.39
CA PHE A 603 -11.58 35.86 -43.02
C PHE A 603 -11.33 34.36 -42.80
N VAL A 604 -10.63 33.70 -43.72
CA VAL A 604 -10.25 32.28 -43.59
C VAL A 604 -9.44 32.03 -42.31
N MET A 605 -8.50 32.92 -41.98
CA MET A 605 -7.72 32.84 -40.73
C MET A 605 -8.60 32.93 -39.49
N VAL A 606 -9.53 33.89 -39.43
CA VAL A 606 -10.41 34.07 -38.28
C VAL A 606 -11.35 32.87 -38.12
N VAL A 607 -11.93 32.39 -39.21
CA VAL A 607 -12.81 31.20 -39.20
C VAL A 607 -12.02 29.96 -38.80
N ALA A 608 -10.85 29.72 -39.38
CA ALA A 608 -10.02 28.55 -39.06
C ALA A 608 -9.61 28.54 -37.58
N LYS A 609 -9.34 29.72 -37.01
CA LYS A 609 -9.05 29.86 -35.58
C LYS A 609 -10.25 29.52 -34.69
N SER A 610 -11.47 29.87 -35.10
CA SER A 610 -12.69 29.66 -34.29
C SER A 610 -13.33 28.28 -34.45
N VAL A 611 -12.92 27.49 -35.45
CA VAL A 611 -13.56 26.19 -35.74
C VAL A 611 -13.29 25.12 -34.68
N ARG A 612 -12.12 25.14 -34.03
CA ARG A 612 -11.71 24.04 -33.13
C ARG A 612 -11.80 24.33 -31.64
N VAL A 613 -11.57 25.58 -31.24
CA VAL A 613 -11.51 25.99 -29.82
C VAL A 613 -12.14 27.38 -29.72
N GLU A 614 -12.88 27.62 -28.63
CA GLU A 614 -13.56 28.90 -28.42
C GLU A 614 -12.55 30.06 -28.32
N ASN A 615 -11.45 29.83 -27.60
CA ASN A 615 -10.40 30.82 -27.36
C ASN A 615 -9.00 30.28 -27.70
N TRP A 616 -8.56 30.51 -28.94
CA TRP A 616 -7.21 30.12 -29.38
C TRP A 616 -6.24 31.33 -29.46
N PRO A 617 -5.23 31.44 -28.58
CA PRO A 617 -4.25 32.53 -28.65
C PRO A 617 -3.45 32.52 -29.96
N TRP A 618 -3.19 33.70 -30.52
CA TRP A 618 -2.44 33.82 -31.79
C TRP A 618 -1.02 33.24 -31.70
N ARG A 619 -0.36 33.42 -30.55
CA ARG A 619 0.96 32.84 -30.28
C ARG A 619 0.93 31.33 -30.46
N ASP A 620 -0.05 30.66 -29.87
CA ASP A 620 -0.12 29.20 -29.87
C ASP A 620 -0.58 28.68 -31.24
N PHE A 621 -1.48 29.40 -31.92
CA PHE A 621 -1.87 29.09 -33.31
C PHE A 621 -0.66 29.07 -34.25
N LEU A 622 0.22 30.08 -34.15
CA LEU A 622 1.44 30.17 -34.95
C LEU A 622 2.49 29.11 -34.58
N LEU A 623 2.53 28.70 -33.31
CA LEU A 623 3.37 27.58 -32.84
C LEU A 623 2.76 26.21 -33.21
N GLY A 624 1.57 26.17 -33.79
CA GLY A 624 0.88 24.92 -34.11
C GLY A 624 0.39 24.18 -32.87
N GLN A 625 0.08 24.88 -31.79
CA GLN A 625 -0.37 24.35 -30.52
C GLN A 625 -1.81 24.79 -30.25
N VAL A 626 -2.67 23.85 -29.92
CA VAL A 626 -4.08 24.09 -29.58
C VAL A 626 -4.24 23.98 -28.07
N VAL A 627 -4.74 25.03 -27.43
CA VAL A 627 -4.96 25.06 -25.97
C VAL A 627 -6.41 24.66 -25.69
N CYS A 628 -6.64 23.44 -25.23
CA CYS A 628 -7.96 22.94 -24.87
C CYS A 628 -8.25 23.22 -23.39
N ARG A 629 -9.42 23.80 -23.10
CA ARG A 629 -9.91 24.12 -21.75
C ARG A 629 -11.08 23.25 -21.32
N SER A 630 -11.61 22.40 -22.20
CA SER A 630 -12.65 21.42 -21.85
C SER A 630 -12.42 20.05 -22.50
N ILE A 631 -13.17 19.04 -22.04
CA ILE A 631 -13.14 17.69 -22.62
C ILE A 631 -13.70 17.72 -24.04
N THR A 632 -14.77 18.48 -24.29
CA THR A 632 -15.36 18.62 -25.63
C THR A 632 -14.34 19.20 -26.62
N GLU A 633 -13.60 20.24 -26.23
CA GLU A 633 -12.53 20.82 -27.07
C GLU A 633 -11.41 19.81 -27.32
N LEU A 634 -10.99 19.07 -26.28
CA LEU A 634 -9.95 18.06 -26.41
C LEU A 634 -10.38 16.91 -27.33
N HIS A 635 -11.62 16.46 -27.23
CA HIS A 635 -12.23 15.48 -28.13
C HIS A 635 -12.27 16.00 -29.58
N ALA A 636 -12.72 17.23 -29.80
CA ALA A 636 -12.82 17.83 -31.13
C ALA A 636 -11.44 17.98 -31.83
N VAL A 637 -10.38 18.24 -31.05
CA VAL A 637 -9.03 18.45 -31.57
C VAL A 637 -8.30 17.12 -31.82
N THR A 638 -8.42 16.17 -30.91
CA THR A 638 -7.67 14.89 -30.95
C THR A 638 -8.41 13.78 -31.69
N GLY A 639 -9.75 13.85 -31.75
CA GLY A 639 -10.60 12.76 -32.23
C GLY A 639 -10.69 11.56 -31.28
N ALA A 640 -10.00 11.58 -30.13
CA ALA A 640 -10.03 10.50 -29.15
C ALA A 640 -11.37 10.49 -28.41
N ASP A 641 -11.91 9.30 -28.10
CA ASP A 641 -13.19 9.15 -27.39
C ASP A 641 -13.17 9.92 -26.06
N ALA A 642 -14.16 10.80 -25.84
CA ALA A 642 -14.27 11.62 -24.63
C ALA A 642 -14.27 10.77 -23.36
N GLN A 643 -14.88 9.58 -23.39
CA GLN A 643 -14.90 8.68 -22.24
C GLN A 643 -13.52 8.07 -21.97
N LEU A 644 -12.75 7.74 -23.01
CA LEU A 644 -11.37 7.28 -22.85
C LEU A 644 -10.46 8.39 -22.27
N ILE A 645 -10.62 9.63 -22.74
CA ILE A 645 -9.90 10.79 -22.21
C ILE A 645 -10.19 10.94 -20.71
N LEU A 646 -11.46 10.90 -20.32
CA LEU A 646 -11.89 11.01 -18.91
C LEU A 646 -11.30 9.88 -18.04
N ALA A 647 -11.33 8.63 -18.52
CA ALA A 647 -10.73 7.50 -17.81
C ALA A 647 -9.22 7.68 -17.60
N LEU A 648 -8.49 8.14 -18.64
CA LEU A 648 -7.05 8.39 -18.54
C LEU A 648 -6.74 9.54 -17.58
N LEU A 649 -7.49 10.65 -17.64
CA LEU A 649 -7.30 11.79 -16.75
C LEU A 649 -7.55 11.43 -15.28
N LEU A 650 -8.63 10.70 -14.97
CA LEU A 650 -8.92 10.20 -13.62
C LEU A 650 -7.78 9.33 -13.11
N ARG A 651 -7.27 8.45 -13.97
CA ARG A 651 -6.26 7.49 -13.55
C ARG A 651 -4.90 8.10 -13.25
N PHE A 652 -4.52 9.09 -14.05
CA PHE A 652 -3.25 9.80 -13.92
C PHE A 652 -3.36 11.06 -13.05
N GLU A 653 -4.50 11.29 -12.39
CA GLU A 653 -4.75 12.48 -11.59
C GLU A 653 -3.62 12.77 -10.57
N SER A 654 -3.09 11.73 -9.91
CA SER A 654 -1.98 11.89 -8.95
C SER A 654 -0.71 12.47 -9.56
N ARG A 655 -0.51 12.32 -10.87
CA ARG A 655 0.65 12.82 -11.62
C ARG A 655 0.40 14.13 -12.35
N ILE A 656 -0.86 14.48 -12.63
CA ILE A 656 -1.20 15.63 -13.45
C ILE A 656 -1.57 16.80 -12.54
N GLN A 657 -0.98 17.98 -12.76
CA GLN A 657 -1.26 19.22 -12.00
C GLN A 657 -2.56 19.93 -12.40
N LEU A 658 -3.45 19.26 -13.13
CA LEU A 658 -4.67 19.83 -13.69
C LEU A 658 -5.70 20.07 -12.58
N HIS A 659 -6.14 21.32 -12.44
CA HIS A 659 -7.30 21.69 -11.65
C HIS A 659 -8.56 21.57 -12.50
N THR A 660 -9.61 20.96 -11.95
CA THR A 660 -10.85 20.68 -12.68
C THR A 660 -12.01 21.59 -12.25
N ARG A 661 -12.90 21.90 -13.19
CA ARG A 661 -14.15 22.67 -12.96
C ARG A 661 -15.30 22.08 -13.79
N GLY A 662 -16.50 22.64 -13.65
CA GLY A 662 -17.67 22.28 -14.47
C GLY A 662 -18.65 21.32 -13.79
N PRO A 663 -19.72 20.88 -14.47
CA PRO A 663 -20.80 20.15 -13.82
C PRO A 663 -20.41 18.75 -13.33
N PHE A 664 -19.44 18.08 -13.97
CA PHE A 664 -19.09 16.68 -13.67
C PHE A 664 -17.72 16.50 -13.00
N HIS A 665 -17.11 17.57 -12.49
CA HIS A 665 -15.76 17.52 -11.88
C HIS A 665 -15.73 16.90 -10.46
N THR A 666 -16.87 16.48 -9.92
CA THR A 666 -17.03 16.10 -8.51
C THR A 666 -16.12 14.96 -8.06
N VAL A 667 -15.80 14.05 -8.99
CA VAL A 667 -15.00 12.85 -8.79
C VAL A 667 -13.49 13.15 -8.68
N PHE A 668 -13.03 14.25 -9.27
CA PHE A 668 -11.63 14.66 -9.20
C PHE A 668 -11.33 15.31 -7.84
N SER A 669 -10.15 15.05 -7.31
CA SER A 669 -9.62 15.61 -6.06
C SER A 669 -9.20 17.08 -6.19
N ARG A 670 -8.63 17.48 -7.34
CA ARG A 670 -8.13 18.86 -7.59
C ARG A 670 -9.19 19.70 -8.29
N LYS A 671 -9.75 20.68 -7.57
CA LYS A 671 -10.84 21.54 -8.04
C LYS A 671 -10.41 23.01 -7.97
N ALA A 672 -10.84 23.82 -8.92
CA ALA A 672 -10.67 25.27 -8.89
C ALA A 672 -11.76 25.96 -9.72
N ASP A 673 -12.14 27.18 -9.36
CA ASP A 673 -13.12 27.97 -10.14
C ASP A 673 -12.59 28.26 -11.56
N ASP A 674 -11.28 28.47 -11.68
CA ASP A 674 -10.56 28.70 -12.93
C ASP A 674 -9.67 27.51 -13.28
N GLY A 675 -10.31 26.39 -13.67
CA GLY A 675 -9.66 25.14 -14.08
C GLY A 675 -10.12 24.60 -15.44
N PHE A 676 -9.66 23.40 -15.77
CA PHE A 676 -10.07 22.63 -16.95
C PHE A 676 -11.49 22.07 -16.76
N SER A 677 -12.36 22.32 -17.75
CA SER A 677 -13.79 22.01 -17.65
C SER A 677 -14.10 20.56 -17.99
N ILE A 678 -14.68 19.85 -17.02
CA ILE A 678 -15.29 18.53 -17.19
C ILE A 678 -16.76 18.73 -17.56
N ASP A 679 -17.00 18.93 -18.85
CA ASP A 679 -18.29 19.26 -19.47
C ASP A 679 -19.06 18.04 -20.01
N GLU A 680 -18.41 16.87 -20.08
CA GLU A 680 -19.00 15.60 -20.53
C GLU A 680 -19.38 14.69 -19.34
N PRO A 681 -20.58 14.08 -19.34
CA PRO A 681 -20.99 13.16 -18.27
C PRO A 681 -20.18 11.86 -18.32
N MET A 682 -19.75 11.39 -17.15
CA MET A 682 -18.99 10.15 -17.01
C MET A 682 -19.91 8.92 -16.92
N LYS A 683 -19.63 7.90 -17.74
CA LYS A 683 -20.28 6.57 -17.61
C LYS A 683 -19.67 5.79 -16.43
N THR A 684 -20.44 4.87 -15.85
CA THR A 684 -19.92 3.97 -14.78
C THR A 684 -18.72 3.15 -15.25
N SER A 685 -18.71 2.70 -16.51
CA SER A 685 -17.56 1.99 -17.09
C SER A 685 -16.31 2.87 -17.11
N THR A 686 -16.46 4.16 -17.43
CA THR A 686 -15.38 5.16 -17.47
C THR A 686 -14.77 5.37 -16.10
N LEU A 687 -15.60 5.43 -15.06
CA LEU A 687 -15.14 5.54 -13.67
C LEU A 687 -14.34 4.31 -13.24
N ILE A 688 -14.83 3.10 -13.57
CA ILE A 688 -14.13 1.83 -13.29
C ILE A 688 -12.80 1.77 -14.04
N ASP A 689 -12.79 2.13 -15.33
CA ASP A 689 -11.58 2.14 -16.15
C ASP A 689 -10.57 3.23 -15.69
N GLY A 690 -11.08 4.33 -15.12
CA GLY A 690 -10.31 5.35 -14.41
C GLY A 690 -9.76 4.92 -13.05
N GLY A 691 -10.12 3.72 -12.58
CA GLY A 691 -9.65 3.15 -11.31
C GLY A 691 -10.56 3.39 -10.11
N LEU A 692 -11.81 3.81 -10.31
CA LEU A 692 -12.77 4.03 -9.24
C LEU A 692 -13.82 2.92 -9.18
N VAL A 693 -13.90 2.26 -8.02
CA VAL A 693 -14.92 1.23 -7.75
C VAL A 693 -15.87 1.77 -6.69
N PHE A 694 -17.17 1.68 -6.94
CA PHE A 694 -18.20 2.12 -6.00
C PHE A 694 -18.73 0.94 -5.19
N VAL A 695 -18.73 1.12 -3.88
CA VAL A 695 -19.22 0.15 -2.91
C VAL A 695 -20.48 0.73 -2.26
N ARG A 696 -21.58 -0.01 -2.33
CA ARG A 696 -22.78 0.32 -1.55
C ARG A 696 -22.56 -0.14 -0.11
N VAL A 697 -22.72 0.79 0.83
CA VAL A 697 -22.62 0.54 2.26
C VAL A 697 -23.94 0.87 2.94
N GLN A 698 -24.21 0.21 4.06
CA GLN A 698 -25.32 0.58 4.93
C GLN A 698 -24.77 1.45 6.07
N SER A 699 -25.11 2.74 6.09
CA SER A 699 -24.70 3.67 7.15
C SER A 699 -25.84 3.90 8.15
N LEU A 700 -25.52 4.56 9.28
CA LEU A 700 -26.53 5.00 10.27
C LEU A 700 -27.57 5.95 9.67
N ALA A 701 -27.18 6.75 8.66
CA ALA A 701 -28.06 7.66 7.95
C ALA A 701 -28.84 7.01 6.80
N GLY A 702 -28.69 5.69 6.60
CA GLY A 702 -29.27 4.96 5.47
C GLY A 702 -28.20 4.42 4.50
N PRO A 703 -28.63 3.80 3.39
CA PRO A 703 -27.71 3.28 2.38
C PRO A 703 -26.94 4.42 1.71
N ALA A 704 -25.64 4.24 1.50
CA ALA A 704 -24.77 5.20 0.85
C ALA A 704 -23.86 4.52 -0.18
N LEU A 705 -23.31 5.30 -1.11
CA LEU A 705 -22.24 4.85 -2.02
C LEU A 705 -20.91 5.48 -1.60
N VAL A 706 -19.91 4.63 -1.42
CA VAL A 706 -18.52 5.03 -1.12
C VAL A 706 -17.64 4.62 -2.29
N SER A 707 -16.82 5.53 -2.79
CA SER A 707 -15.83 5.18 -3.80
C SER A 707 -14.51 4.73 -3.16
N ILE A 708 -13.91 3.67 -3.70
CA ILE A 708 -12.51 3.30 -3.50
C ILE A 708 -11.74 3.57 -4.79
N SER A 709 -10.54 4.12 -4.66
CA SER A 709 -9.69 4.49 -5.79
C SER A 709 -8.44 3.64 -5.84
N ALA A 710 -8.19 3.05 -6.99
CA ALA A 710 -6.94 2.45 -7.43
C ALA A 710 -6.31 3.35 -8.51
N GLY A 711 -6.01 4.59 -8.13
CA GLY A 711 -5.28 5.54 -8.99
C GLY A 711 -3.91 5.02 -9.42
N TYR A 712 -3.14 5.77 -10.20
CA TYR A 712 -1.79 5.34 -10.58
C TYR A 712 -0.87 5.15 -9.36
N LEU A 713 -0.39 3.92 -9.12
CA LEU A 713 0.41 3.53 -7.94
C LEU A 713 -0.34 3.69 -6.60
N GLY A 714 -1.66 3.51 -6.59
CA GLY A 714 -2.45 3.58 -5.36
C GLY A 714 -2.10 2.44 -4.43
N CYS A 715 -1.65 2.76 -3.21
CA CYS A 715 -1.51 1.80 -2.12
C CYS A 715 -2.87 1.21 -1.73
N TYR A 716 -2.84 0.06 -1.05
CA TYR A 716 -4.03 -0.61 -0.56
C TYR A 716 -4.98 0.32 0.21
N ASN A 717 -6.24 0.31 -0.20
CA ASN A 717 -7.32 1.07 0.42
C ASN A 717 -8.56 0.18 0.56
N GLU A 718 -9.24 0.29 1.69
CA GLU A 718 -10.32 -0.61 2.08
C GLU A 718 -11.53 0.16 2.60
N VAL A 719 -12.74 -0.35 2.32
CA VAL A 719 -13.97 0.04 3.01
C VAL A 719 -14.33 -1.10 3.96
N ALA A 720 -14.10 -0.87 5.25
CA ALA A 720 -14.40 -1.84 6.30
C ALA A 720 -15.91 -1.87 6.63
N HIS A 721 -16.39 -3.01 7.09
CA HIS A 721 -17.80 -3.23 7.49
C HIS A 721 -18.23 -2.35 8.68
N GLN A 722 -17.30 -2.02 9.58
CA GLN A 722 -17.52 -1.12 10.71
C GLN A 722 -16.37 -0.13 10.79
N GLY A 723 -16.67 1.14 10.53
CA GLY A 723 -15.75 2.26 10.70
C GLY A 723 -16.50 3.58 10.60
N SER A 724 -16.13 4.57 11.42
CA SER A 724 -16.33 5.95 10.99
C SER A 724 -15.34 6.18 9.86
N THR A 725 -15.79 6.75 8.75
CA THR A 725 -14.85 7.32 7.79
C THR A 725 -13.98 8.30 8.56
N GLU A 726 -12.68 8.03 8.69
CA GLU A 726 -11.73 9.09 9.03
C GLU A 726 -12.00 10.27 8.09
N GLU A 727 -12.08 11.45 8.69
CA GLU A 727 -12.63 12.67 8.13
C GLU A 727 -12.09 12.99 6.72
N GLY A 728 -13.01 13.16 5.76
CA GLY A 728 -12.76 13.95 4.55
C GLY A 728 -12.11 13.28 3.33
N SER A 729 -11.57 12.05 3.40
CA SER A 729 -10.77 11.51 2.29
C SER A 729 -11.56 10.85 1.14
N LYS A 730 -12.73 10.25 1.39
CA LYS A 730 -13.50 9.47 0.40
C LYS A 730 -14.78 10.20 -0.02
N PRO A 731 -15.11 10.29 -1.33
CA PRO A 731 -16.37 10.89 -1.77
C PRO A 731 -17.54 9.93 -1.45
N ILE A 732 -18.61 10.51 -0.90
CA ILE A 732 -19.80 9.78 -0.46
C ILE A 732 -21.02 10.35 -1.20
N CYS A 733 -21.84 9.47 -1.77
CA CYS A 733 -23.18 9.83 -2.26
C CYS A 733 -24.21 9.30 -1.26
N ARG A 734 -24.91 10.20 -0.57
CA ARG A 734 -25.96 9.85 0.41
C ARG A 734 -27.36 9.79 -0.21
N ASP A 735 -27.56 10.44 -1.35
CA ASP A 735 -28.81 10.37 -2.11
C ASP A 735 -28.62 9.43 -3.31
N LEU A 736 -29.32 8.29 -3.31
CA LEU A 736 -29.32 7.33 -4.42
C LEU A 736 -30.27 7.74 -5.55
N ASN A 737 -31.17 8.70 -5.32
CA ASN A 737 -32.15 9.20 -6.28
C ASN A 737 -31.63 10.47 -7.01
N GLU A 738 -30.71 11.22 -6.42
CA GLU A 738 -29.98 12.32 -7.05
C GLU A 738 -28.51 11.94 -7.35
N VAL A 739 -28.32 11.03 -8.32
CA VAL A 739 -26.99 10.61 -8.79
C VAL A 739 -26.24 11.82 -9.37
N GLY A 740 -25.32 12.41 -8.60
CA GLY A 740 -24.52 13.56 -9.04
C GLY A 740 -24.10 14.54 -7.94
N ARG A 741 -24.79 14.58 -6.80
CA ARG A 741 -24.36 15.35 -5.62
C ARG A 741 -23.46 14.50 -4.72
N TRP A 742 -22.16 14.60 -4.97
CA TRP A 742 -21.13 14.02 -4.11
C TRP A 742 -20.73 15.06 -3.08
N GLU A 743 -21.10 14.84 -1.82
CA GLU A 743 -20.68 15.69 -0.72
C GLU A 743 -19.32 15.17 -0.20
N ARG A 744 -18.31 16.05 -0.21
CA ARG A 744 -17.18 15.92 0.70
C ARG A 744 -17.57 16.76 1.92
N GLY A 745 -17.39 16.21 3.13
CA GLY A 745 -17.85 16.83 4.38
C GLY A 745 -17.50 18.32 4.49
N SER A 746 -18.45 19.06 5.04
CA SER A 746 -18.61 20.52 5.18
C SER A 746 -17.47 21.28 5.88
N ASP A 747 -17.30 22.54 5.47
CA ASP A 747 -16.55 23.60 6.17
C ASP A 747 -16.94 23.72 7.66
N GLY A 748 -15.95 23.62 8.57
CA GLY A 748 -16.18 23.89 10.00
C GLY A 748 -15.10 23.43 10.99
N LEU A 749 -14.01 24.21 11.10
CA LEU A 749 -13.07 24.40 12.23
C LEU A 749 -12.19 23.21 12.72
N PRO A 750 -11.01 23.52 13.34
CA PRO A 750 -9.82 22.68 13.26
C PRO A 750 -9.58 21.84 14.52
N LEU A 751 -9.01 20.65 14.34
CA LEU A 751 -8.00 20.08 15.25
C LEU A 751 -7.32 18.86 14.61
N LEU A 752 -6.09 19.10 14.16
CA LEU A 752 -4.87 18.33 14.37
C LEU A 752 -4.96 16.80 14.54
N ILE A 753 -4.03 16.14 13.81
CA ILE A 753 -3.51 14.77 13.95
C ILE A 753 -4.11 13.80 12.93
N ILE A 754 -3.37 13.59 11.83
CA ILE A 754 -3.16 12.30 11.14
C ILE A 754 -1.98 12.41 10.13
N PHE A 755 -1.50 13.63 9.81
CA PHE A 755 -0.36 13.80 8.91
C PHE A 755 1.04 13.65 9.57
N PHE A 756 1.14 13.49 10.90
CA PHE A 756 2.43 13.45 11.61
C PHE A 756 3.11 12.06 11.63
N MET A 757 2.41 10.96 11.39
CA MET A 757 3.01 9.61 11.45
C MET A 757 3.89 9.26 10.24
N PHE A 758 3.61 9.80 9.06
CA PHE A 758 4.41 9.54 7.86
C PHE A 758 5.58 10.53 7.69
N LEU A 759 5.43 11.73 8.24
CA LEU A 759 6.42 12.79 8.14
C LEU A 759 7.51 12.65 9.23
N ALA A 760 7.20 12.12 10.42
CA ALA A 760 8.18 11.99 11.51
C ALA A 760 9.28 10.95 11.21
N THR A 761 8.96 9.84 10.54
CA THR A 761 9.94 8.79 10.16
C THR A 761 10.78 9.20 8.95
N THR A 762 10.21 9.94 8.00
CA THR A 762 10.94 10.45 6.83
C THR A 762 11.75 11.72 7.15
N ILE A 763 11.27 12.61 8.03
CA ILE A 763 12.02 13.79 8.49
C ILE A 763 13.10 13.43 9.50
N SER A 764 12.92 12.42 10.37
CA SER A 764 13.99 11.96 11.28
C SER A 764 15.19 11.38 10.51
N MET A 765 14.93 10.66 9.40
CA MET A 765 16.00 10.17 8.52
C MET A 765 16.65 11.28 7.68
N ALA A 766 15.87 12.25 7.19
CA ALA A 766 16.39 13.37 6.43
C ALA A 766 17.16 14.38 7.30
N SER A 767 16.75 14.60 8.56
CA SER A 767 17.40 15.54 9.48
C SER A 767 18.78 15.05 9.91
N HIS A 768 18.97 13.74 10.14
CA HIS A 768 20.28 13.15 10.44
C HIS A 768 21.26 13.24 9.26
N PHE A 769 20.76 13.13 8.02
CA PHE A 769 21.59 13.31 6.82
C PHE A 769 21.95 14.78 6.60
N PHE A 770 20.99 15.70 6.78
CA PHE A 770 21.21 17.14 6.61
C PHE A 770 22.17 17.70 7.67
N VAL A 771 22.06 17.26 8.93
CA VAL A 771 22.97 17.67 10.02
C VAL A 771 24.39 17.15 9.79
N ARG A 772 24.55 15.92 9.29
CA ARG A 772 25.88 15.39 8.91
C ARG A 772 26.50 16.15 7.73
N VAL A 773 25.70 16.53 6.74
CA VAL A 773 26.17 17.37 5.62
C VAL A 773 26.50 18.78 6.10
N LEU A 774 25.71 19.37 7.00
CA LEU A 774 25.94 20.71 7.55
C LEU A 774 27.19 20.77 8.44
N ILE A 775 27.44 19.74 9.26
CA ILE A 775 28.63 19.62 10.12
C ILE A 775 29.89 19.45 9.27
N VAL A 776 29.83 18.66 8.19
CA VAL A 776 30.94 18.51 7.24
C VAL A 776 31.16 19.81 6.43
N PHE A 777 30.10 20.56 6.13
CA PHE A 777 30.20 21.84 5.42
C PHE A 777 30.79 22.96 6.31
N MET A 778 30.37 23.02 7.57
CA MET A 778 30.87 24.00 8.55
C MET A 778 32.30 23.72 9.04
N ALA A 779 32.74 22.46 9.03
CA ALA A 779 34.12 22.11 9.37
C ALA A 779 35.15 22.44 8.27
N SER A 780 34.73 22.88 7.07
CA SER A 780 35.62 22.99 5.90
C SER A 780 36.15 24.38 5.55
N LYS A 781 35.73 25.47 6.21
CA LYS A 781 36.28 26.82 5.94
C LYS A 781 36.22 27.77 7.13
N PRO A 782 37.36 28.31 7.61
CA PRO A 782 37.35 29.45 8.51
C PRO A 782 37.21 30.74 7.68
N THR A 783 36.11 31.46 7.82
CA THR A 783 36.01 32.84 7.31
C THR A 783 36.15 33.84 8.45
N GLU A 784 37.08 34.78 8.28
CA GLU A 784 37.45 35.88 9.20
C GLU A 784 36.30 36.77 9.68
N THR A 785 35.10 36.62 9.14
CA THR A 785 33.93 37.41 9.51
C THR A 785 33.42 37.09 10.93
N ALA A 786 33.68 35.89 11.45
CA ALA A 786 33.30 35.51 12.82
C ALA A 786 34.23 36.07 13.91
N LYS A 787 35.46 36.49 13.56
CA LYS A 787 36.42 37.10 14.50
C LYS A 787 36.12 38.56 14.80
N LYS A 788 35.24 39.21 14.02
CA LYS A 788 34.94 40.65 14.14
C LYS A 788 33.67 40.95 14.93
N MET A 789 32.87 39.93 15.28
CA MET A 789 31.69 40.07 16.13
C MET A 789 31.96 39.74 17.61
N LEU A 790 33.17 39.30 17.95
CA LEU A 790 33.58 38.88 19.30
C LEU A 790 34.54 39.86 20.00
N SER A 791 34.62 41.11 19.51
CA SER A 791 35.46 42.15 20.12
C SER A 791 34.60 43.34 20.52
N ASP A 792 33.87 43.23 21.62
CA ASP A 792 33.81 44.29 22.64
C ASP A 792 33.22 43.74 23.97
N PRO A 793 33.65 44.25 25.13
CA PRO A 793 33.45 43.58 26.41
C PRO A 793 32.41 44.26 27.33
N VAL A 794 31.95 43.48 28.32
CA VAL A 794 31.22 43.88 29.56
C VAL A 794 29.71 44.15 29.31
N THR A 795 28.72 43.52 29.96
CA THR A 795 28.50 43.20 31.38
C THR A 795 27.67 41.91 31.57
N THR A 796 28.03 41.19 32.62
CA THR A 796 27.34 40.08 33.29
C THR A 796 25.85 40.32 33.60
N VAL A 797 25.01 39.34 33.29
CA VAL A 797 23.77 39.02 34.03
C VAL A 797 23.66 37.49 34.05
N GLU A 798 24.04 36.90 35.19
CA GLU A 798 23.61 35.56 35.58
C GLU A 798 22.12 35.63 35.98
N ASP A 799 21.44 34.48 35.85
CA ASP A 799 19.99 34.23 36.02
C ASP A 799 19.09 34.55 34.82
N ILE A 800 19.02 33.60 33.88
CA ILE A 800 17.85 33.38 33.02
C ILE A 800 17.41 31.93 33.19
N ASP A 801 16.21 31.77 33.72
CA ASP A 801 15.49 30.51 33.89
C ASP A 801 15.05 29.98 32.51
N TYR A 802 15.42 28.74 32.18
CA TYR A 802 15.21 28.17 30.83
C TYR A 802 13.74 27.81 30.55
N ASP A 803 12.88 27.78 31.58
CA ASP A 803 11.44 27.54 31.43
C ASP A 803 10.67 28.79 30.97
N ASP A 804 11.20 30.01 31.17
CA ASP A 804 10.56 31.25 30.70
C ASP A 804 10.80 31.51 29.20
N LEU A 805 11.91 31.02 28.63
CA LEU A 805 12.20 31.18 27.19
C LEU A 805 11.26 30.34 26.30
N ALA A 806 10.72 29.23 26.81
CA ALA A 806 9.78 28.38 26.08
C ALA A 806 8.37 28.98 26.04
N TRP A 807 7.97 29.74 27.07
CA TRP A 807 6.73 30.50 27.08
C TRP A 807 6.83 31.78 26.25
N ASP A 808 7.97 32.49 26.29
CA ASP A 808 8.16 33.71 25.51
C ASP A 808 8.21 33.46 23.99
N VAL A 809 8.74 32.33 23.52
CA VAL A 809 8.71 31.98 22.08
C VAL A 809 7.30 31.56 21.63
N SER A 810 6.52 30.91 22.50
CA SER A 810 5.11 30.60 22.28
C SER A 810 4.28 31.89 22.17
N ASP A 811 4.49 32.84 23.08
CA ASP A 811 3.78 34.12 23.08
C ASP A 811 4.24 35.05 21.94
N LEU A 812 5.51 35.00 21.54
CA LEU A 812 6.01 35.72 20.35
C LEU A 812 5.42 35.14 19.06
N LEU A 813 5.26 33.82 18.96
CA LEU A 813 4.60 33.14 17.83
C LEU A 813 3.07 33.36 17.84
N PHE A 814 2.46 33.45 19.02
CA PHE A 814 1.04 33.74 19.18
C PHE A 814 0.73 35.20 18.85
N GLU A 815 1.56 36.17 19.26
CA GLU A 815 1.42 37.59 18.88
C GLU A 815 1.81 37.85 17.41
N ALA A 816 2.76 37.10 16.83
CA ALA A 816 3.01 37.10 15.38
C ALA A 816 1.81 36.55 14.57
N TRP A 817 1.12 35.54 15.10
CA TRP A 817 -0.13 35.01 14.50
C TRP A 817 -1.30 35.98 14.65
N LYS A 818 -1.39 36.69 15.78
CA LYS A 818 -2.43 37.71 16.05
C LYS A 818 -2.25 38.94 15.16
N THR A 819 -1.01 39.37 14.93
CA THR A 819 -0.68 40.44 13.97
C THR A 819 -0.87 40.00 12.51
N SER A 820 -0.64 38.74 12.16
CA SER A 820 -0.99 38.16 10.85
C SER A 820 -2.50 38.16 10.59
N LYS A 821 -3.35 37.91 11.61
CA LYS A 821 -4.82 37.94 11.49
C LYS A 821 -5.43 39.34 11.47
N LEU A 822 -4.73 40.37 11.96
CA LEU A 822 -5.18 41.75 11.84
C LEU A 822 -4.91 42.35 10.44
N LEU A 823 -3.89 41.85 9.72
CA LEU A 823 -3.60 42.23 8.34
C LEU A 823 -4.57 41.62 7.31
N ASP A 824 -5.23 40.51 7.65
CA ASP A 824 -6.17 39.78 6.77
C ASP A 824 -7.64 40.22 6.93
N LYS A 825 -7.90 41.23 7.78
CA LYS A 825 -9.24 41.86 7.96
C LYS A 825 -9.33 43.29 7.41
N THR A 826 -8.33 43.76 6.67
CA THR A 826 -8.34 45.11 6.06
C THR A 826 -8.22 45.14 4.53
N ARG A 827 -8.34 44.01 3.83
CA ARG A 827 -8.64 43.99 2.39
C ARG A 827 -9.53 42.81 2.02
N LEU A 828 -10.75 43.15 1.57
CA LEU A 828 -11.89 42.32 1.11
C LEU A 828 -12.79 41.75 2.21
#